data_AF-A0AA39PLC4-F1
#
_entry.id   AF-A0AA39PLC4-F1
#
_cell.length_a   1.000
_cell.length_b   1.000
_cell.length_c   1.000
_cell.angle_alpha   90.00
_cell.angle_beta   90.00
_cell.angle_gamma   90.00
#
_symmetry.space_group_name_H-M   'P 1'
#
loop_
_entity.id
_entity.type
_entity.pdbx_description
1 polymer ?
#
loop_
_entity_poly.entity_id
_entity_poly.type
_entity_poly.pdbx_seq_one_letter_code
_entity_poly.pdbx_strand_id
1 'polypeptide(L)'
;MHSFFPRIIDAVGDGYWIEKFPFHRTNDNLHPGVIAYGLGTKERKGDITIFHNQYHPDNTLHKKSVGGWEKMTLASLWFPVSMAYADISGNGYNDIIISDRYGPSMDELWLDGGRIQWFENIGDPNKEQWRPRYVGQSPGMHRLRVGHFTRTDVIQIVALPVITKSSDLDTPVPVIIYTKPGDPMSASEWEKEVPFNSNFRVVHEVVVVPSNNGGLDRIMLASREGISFLWYNDSAKEWKFETLGTGMPQSPGNQFWGCGSVSVGKVHDDHAGYIASSEAMHGNYVTVYLKDQDALPNQFTGVRWTRHILDEFTSGSTGHASGVIHQVVCADIDGDGVDEFLVAMMGSNPPSWERTGVWCYKRVLSSLFLFYPFIEVAPAVDLKNGKFAKFKLGDVSAGRVAIGNYRSPHVLDFATVSYSVPGYFESPIPLVLLYEATPITAEKLNDEVLFRVPRPDAIRMVDKVEFLDVAGQKMSLVAIPPCSRYPVNQGDGVKFRSDAGLVLWTDKDGKRHERTQAPAPFEASTITVEVEDHTIFTCYEGVVFVLFEKSTASGQLPFTDMSQLCAHNLFSLRFPSSVRHTAFPWVKVEDAPWANGRFKGDEFYNLVGFHVRYADDSNESICYIQLWTAGVNVSAGFHNHIGQSFPEIHACIVNGTGKGGMSWATVADGRFDPVNPDKNAYSSVVVPSMSEHGPLWRTSADGMPLFRDNGTVDYPWHAWIAGNGDPDKQTFDVWVAFEFPPFISLAKEANARVLESGKYRLINAKAEAAAAVEGGDPIDGASLVVLPRSNLVCQTWDPETTPGTNLYTLKSVSFASSDWPVENGQKLIGARSLAALGVTNSWNIDLVNHQKFQIRLVDTNLVWSVNKNDEIVLAQIGASQGQEWIFENVNVKN
;
A
#
# COMPACT_ATOMS: atom_id res chain seq x y z
N MET A 1 4.36 2.70 -4.16
CA MET A 1 4.72 2.94 -2.74
C MET A 1 3.51 3.52 -2.04
N HIS A 2 3.08 2.92 -0.92
CA HIS A 2 1.93 3.39 -0.14
C HIS A 2 2.34 4.45 0.91
N SER A 3 1.36 5.12 1.51
CA SER A 3 1.59 6.18 2.49
C SER A 3 1.89 5.64 3.89
N PHE A 4 2.68 6.41 4.65
CA PHE A 4 2.99 6.16 6.06
C PHE A 4 2.48 7.28 6.94
N PHE A 5 1.83 6.94 8.05
CA PHE A 5 1.38 7.89 9.06
C PHE A 5 2.31 7.86 10.29
N PRO A 6 2.97 8.98 10.65
CA PRO A 6 3.82 9.03 11.83
C PRO A 6 2.99 9.11 13.12
N ARG A 7 3.23 8.19 14.05
CA ARG A 7 2.71 8.18 15.40
C ARG A 7 3.83 8.36 16.41
N ILE A 8 3.68 9.33 17.30
CA ILE A 8 4.57 9.51 18.44
C ILE A 8 4.31 8.39 19.46
N ILE A 9 5.35 7.59 19.74
CA ILE A 9 5.38 6.62 20.83
C ILE A 9 5.74 7.35 22.13
N ASP A 10 6.85 8.09 22.13
CA ASP A 10 7.31 8.86 23.30
C ASP A 10 8.24 10.01 22.89
N ALA A 11 8.39 10.99 23.78
CA ALA A 11 9.42 12.01 23.71
C ALA A 11 10.53 11.68 24.73
N VAL A 12 11.77 11.61 24.27
CA VAL A 12 12.91 11.11 25.04
C VAL A 12 13.97 12.19 25.27
N GLY A 13 14.78 12.03 26.33
CA GLY A 13 15.79 13.01 26.72
C GLY A 13 17.09 12.95 25.92
N ASP A 14 17.30 11.89 25.14
CA ASP A 14 18.37 11.64 24.18
C ASP A 14 17.91 10.47 23.27
N GLY A 15 18.67 10.13 22.22
CA GLY A 15 18.25 9.04 21.32
C GLY A 15 19.39 8.51 20.45
N TYR A 16 19.49 7.17 20.37
CA TYR A 16 20.55 6.49 19.62
C TYR A 16 20.11 5.16 19.02
N TRP A 17 19.47 4.30 19.82
CA TRP A 17 19.09 2.95 19.42
C TRP A 17 17.59 2.74 19.43
N ILE A 18 17.09 2.03 18.43
CA ILE A 18 15.75 1.45 18.39
C ILE A 18 15.83 0.04 17.83
N GLU A 19 15.07 -0.89 18.40
CA GLU A 19 15.00 -2.28 17.97
C GLU A 19 13.56 -2.78 18.08
N LYS A 20 13.14 -3.62 17.12
CA LYS A 20 11.91 -4.40 17.29
C LYS A 20 12.15 -5.47 18.36
N PHE A 21 11.17 -5.68 19.23
CA PHE A 21 11.32 -6.63 20.33
C PHE A 21 10.10 -7.55 20.45
N PRO A 22 10.16 -8.74 19.83
CA PRO A 22 9.20 -9.80 20.12
C PRO A 22 9.42 -10.29 21.55
N PHE A 23 8.41 -10.20 22.42
CA PHE A 23 8.54 -10.58 23.82
C PHE A 23 8.67 -12.10 23.96
N HIS A 24 7.88 -12.84 23.17
CA HIS A 24 7.95 -14.29 23.02
C HIS A 24 8.73 -14.70 21.77
N ARG A 25 9.49 -15.80 21.84
CA ARG A 25 10.32 -16.30 20.74
C ARG A 25 9.49 -16.79 19.55
N THR A 26 8.42 -17.55 19.79
CA THR A 26 7.68 -18.26 18.74
C THR A 26 6.45 -17.53 18.21
N ASN A 27 5.97 -16.48 18.89
CA ASN A 27 4.62 -15.95 18.66
C ASN A 27 4.57 -14.45 18.29
N ASP A 28 5.65 -13.69 18.46
CA ASP A 28 5.58 -12.22 18.43
C ASP A 28 6.26 -11.58 17.20
N ASN A 29 6.47 -12.33 16.12
CA ASN A 29 6.84 -11.72 14.83
C ASN A 29 5.74 -10.78 14.32
N LEU A 30 4.52 -10.96 14.83
CA LEU A 30 3.38 -10.07 14.66
C LEU A 30 3.15 -9.29 15.96
N HIS A 31 2.97 -7.98 15.85
CA HIS A 31 2.81 -7.04 16.97
C HIS A 31 3.97 -6.98 17.99
N PRO A 32 5.25 -7.00 17.56
CA PRO A 32 6.36 -6.87 18.51
C PRO A 32 6.32 -5.52 19.24
N GLY A 33 6.87 -5.49 20.45
CA GLY A 33 7.19 -4.25 21.14
C GLY A 33 8.35 -3.51 20.47
N VAL A 34 8.71 -2.37 21.04
CA VAL A 34 9.88 -1.57 20.62
C VAL A 34 10.77 -1.35 21.82
N ILE A 35 12.09 -1.47 21.66
CA ILE A 35 13.05 -0.99 22.65
C ILE A 35 13.72 0.26 22.09
N ALA A 36 13.78 1.34 22.86
CA ALA A 36 14.53 2.53 22.48
C ALA A 36 15.29 3.16 23.67
N TYR A 37 16.42 3.77 23.37
CA TYR A 37 17.27 4.48 24.34
C TYR A 37 18.28 5.40 23.64
N GLY A 38 18.84 6.35 24.39
CA GLY A 38 20.06 7.08 24.03
C GLY A 38 21.26 6.67 24.90
N LEU A 39 22.40 7.32 24.66
CA LEU A 39 23.65 6.99 25.35
C LEU A 39 23.68 7.47 26.82
N GLY A 40 22.79 8.38 27.23
CA GLY A 40 22.97 9.14 28.45
C GLY A 40 24.13 10.15 28.34
N THR A 41 24.62 10.59 29.50
CA THR A 41 25.69 11.57 29.68
C THR A 41 26.60 11.14 30.83
N LYS A 42 27.61 11.93 31.19
CA LYS A 42 28.43 11.65 32.38
C LYS A 42 27.63 11.82 33.68
N GLU A 43 26.56 12.60 33.63
CA GLU A 43 25.72 12.94 34.77
C GLU A 43 24.45 12.06 34.85
N ARG A 44 24.01 11.49 33.72
CA ARG A 44 22.75 10.73 33.62
C ARG A 44 22.96 9.43 32.85
N LYS A 45 22.52 8.30 33.41
CA LYS A 45 22.46 7.02 32.71
C LYS A 45 21.42 7.04 31.58
N GLY A 46 21.65 6.26 30.52
CA GLY A 46 20.64 6.01 29.49
C GLY A 46 19.62 4.98 29.99
N ASP A 47 18.34 5.33 29.90
CA ASP A 47 17.24 4.44 30.28
C ASP A 47 16.90 3.52 29.11
N ILE A 48 17.00 2.21 29.33
CA ILE A 48 16.62 1.18 28.38
C ILE A 48 15.12 0.96 28.51
N THR A 49 14.34 1.52 27.60
CA THR A 49 12.88 1.51 27.70
C THR A 49 12.27 0.52 26.71
N ILE A 50 11.43 -0.37 27.22
CA ILE A 50 10.54 -1.25 26.45
C ILE A 50 9.20 -0.54 26.30
N PHE A 51 8.74 -0.38 25.08
CA PHE A 51 7.41 0.10 24.72
C PHE A 51 6.57 -1.10 24.27
N HIS A 52 5.58 -1.46 25.08
CA HIS A 52 4.66 -2.54 24.77
C HIS A 52 3.69 -2.11 23.67
N ASN A 53 3.56 -2.98 22.67
CA ASN A 53 2.75 -2.68 21.50
C ASN A 53 1.26 -2.65 21.85
N GLN A 54 0.63 -1.50 21.62
CA GLN A 54 -0.80 -1.29 21.86
C GLN A 54 -1.72 -2.14 20.97
N TYR A 55 -1.18 -2.71 19.89
CA TYR A 55 -1.90 -3.58 18.97
C TYR A 55 -1.80 -5.07 19.34
N HIS A 56 -1.03 -5.41 20.38
CA HIS A 56 -0.86 -6.79 20.80
C HIS A 56 -2.13 -7.32 21.50
N PRO A 57 -2.71 -8.46 21.08
CA PRO A 57 -4.01 -8.94 21.56
C PRO A 57 -4.02 -9.33 23.05
N ASP A 58 -2.92 -9.89 23.55
CA ASP A 58 -2.78 -10.28 24.97
C ASP A 58 -2.43 -9.13 25.91
N ASN A 59 -2.39 -7.88 25.39
CA ASN A 59 -2.15 -6.70 26.21
C ASN A 59 -3.40 -6.37 27.04
N THR A 60 -3.70 -7.23 28.02
CA THR A 60 -4.82 -7.13 28.97
C THR A 60 -4.70 -5.91 29.90
N LEU A 61 -3.57 -5.19 29.86
CA LEU A 61 -3.32 -3.92 30.54
C LEU A 61 -4.16 -2.77 29.96
N HIS A 62 -4.72 -2.93 28.75
CA HIS A 62 -5.59 -1.95 28.09
C HIS A 62 -6.93 -1.66 28.80
N LYS A 63 -7.28 -2.36 29.89
CA LYS A 63 -8.45 -1.96 30.68
C LYS A 63 -8.21 -0.72 31.56
N LYS A 64 -6.99 -0.18 31.64
CA LYS A 64 -6.69 0.97 32.54
C LYS A 64 -6.08 2.22 31.88
N SER A 65 -5.49 2.17 30.69
CA SER A 65 -4.91 3.36 30.05
C SER A 65 -5.70 3.77 28.80
N VAL A 66 -6.39 4.90 28.92
CA VAL A 66 -6.93 5.63 27.76
C VAL A 66 -5.72 6.30 27.07
N GLY A 67 -5.11 5.60 26.12
CA GLY A 67 -4.24 6.18 25.08
C GLY A 67 -2.72 6.05 25.30
N GLY A 68 -2.07 5.16 24.53
CA GLY A 68 -0.62 5.16 24.31
C GLY A 68 0.05 3.80 24.38
N TRP A 69 1.31 3.74 23.94
CA TRP A 69 2.22 2.61 24.18
C TRP A 69 2.64 2.61 25.64
N GLU A 70 2.46 1.48 26.33
CA GLU A 70 2.88 1.36 27.72
C GLU A 70 4.40 1.24 27.80
N LYS A 71 5.01 2.00 28.71
CA LYS A 71 6.47 2.06 28.84
C LYS A 71 6.94 1.37 30.12
N MET A 72 7.99 0.56 29.99
CA MET A 72 8.74 -0.04 31.08
C MET A 72 10.21 0.33 30.94
N THR A 73 10.81 0.93 31.97
CA THR A 73 12.27 1.06 32.03
C THR A 73 12.87 -0.24 32.56
N LEU A 74 13.56 -0.97 31.68
CA LEU A 74 14.24 -2.22 32.01
C LEU A 74 15.43 -2.00 32.94
N ALA A 75 16.28 -1.03 32.58
CA ALA A 75 17.51 -0.73 33.29
C ALA A 75 17.99 0.68 32.92
N SER A 76 18.72 1.32 33.83
CA SER A 76 19.47 2.54 33.53
C SER A 76 20.96 2.21 33.50
N LEU A 77 21.61 2.40 32.36
CA LEU A 77 23.00 2.00 32.09
C LEU A 77 23.88 3.20 31.72
N TRP A 78 25.18 3.12 32.02
CA TRP A 78 26.12 4.15 31.58
C TRP A 78 26.53 3.90 30.14
N PHE A 79 26.29 4.84 29.24
CA PHE A 79 26.71 4.77 27.83
C PHE A 79 26.36 3.42 27.16
N PRO A 80 25.07 2.99 27.18
CA PRO A 80 24.63 1.85 26.39
C PRO A 80 24.70 2.19 24.90
N VAL A 81 25.14 1.24 24.07
CA VAL A 81 25.33 1.49 22.64
C VAL A 81 24.49 0.55 21.79
N SER A 82 24.80 -0.74 21.78
CA SER A 82 24.15 -1.70 20.89
C SER A 82 23.43 -2.78 21.66
N MET A 83 22.36 -3.29 21.07
CA MET A 83 21.63 -4.43 21.61
C MET A 83 21.27 -5.47 20.55
N ALA A 84 20.93 -6.65 21.04
CA ALA A 84 20.27 -7.73 20.33
C ALA A 84 19.38 -8.50 21.32
N TYR A 85 18.63 -9.47 20.84
CA TYR A 85 17.79 -10.30 21.68
C TYR A 85 17.84 -11.76 21.24
N ALA A 86 17.65 -12.68 22.18
CA ALA A 86 17.44 -14.10 21.92
C ALA A 86 16.98 -14.81 23.19
N ASP A 87 16.40 -16.01 23.04
CA ASP A 87 16.05 -16.91 24.15
C ASP A 87 17.32 -17.58 24.73
N ILE A 88 17.99 -16.88 25.63
CA ILE A 88 19.20 -17.34 26.31
C ILE A 88 18.83 -18.33 27.41
N SER A 89 17.81 -18.02 28.20
CA SER A 89 17.34 -18.85 29.31
C SER A 89 16.71 -20.18 28.86
N GLY A 90 16.21 -20.28 27.63
CA GLY A 90 15.53 -21.47 27.11
C GLY A 90 14.08 -21.59 27.59
N ASN A 91 13.50 -20.50 28.09
CA ASN A 91 12.15 -20.48 28.66
C ASN A 91 11.07 -20.05 27.64
N GLY A 92 11.44 -19.78 26.38
CA GLY A 92 10.54 -19.37 25.31
C GLY A 92 10.36 -17.85 25.18
N TYR A 93 10.95 -17.05 26.06
CA TYR A 93 10.92 -15.59 26.00
C TYR A 93 12.25 -15.04 25.50
N ASN A 94 12.20 -13.94 24.75
CA ASN A 94 13.43 -13.29 24.32
C ASN A 94 14.04 -12.51 25.49
N ASP A 95 15.31 -12.79 25.75
CA ASP A 95 16.16 -12.03 26.66
C ASP A 95 16.85 -10.90 25.88
N ILE A 96 17.22 -9.81 26.57
CA ILE A 96 17.91 -8.66 25.95
C ILE A 96 19.41 -8.77 26.20
N ILE A 97 20.22 -8.63 25.16
CA ILE A 97 21.69 -8.58 25.22
C ILE A 97 22.11 -7.16 24.85
N ILE A 98 22.91 -6.51 25.69
CA ILE A 98 23.27 -5.10 25.50
C ILE A 98 24.74 -4.84 25.83
N SER A 99 25.35 -3.93 25.07
CA SER A 99 26.66 -3.36 25.38
C SER A 99 26.53 -2.03 26.09
N ASP A 100 27.28 -1.85 27.19
CA ASP A 100 27.33 -0.61 27.96
C ASP A 100 28.74 -0.30 28.46
N ARG A 101 28.86 0.78 29.25
CA ARG A 101 30.14 1.32 29.74
C ARG A 101 31.09 1.67 28.58
N TYR A 102 30.57 2.16 27.45
CA TYR A 102 31.38 2.54 26.28
C TYR A 102 32.31 3.73 26.59
N GLY A 103 31.77 4.73 27.26
CA GLY A 103 32.35 6.06 27.40
C GLY A 103 31.52 7.10 26.64
N PRO A 104 31.75 8.41 26.81
CA PRO A 104 30.95 9.44 26.15
C PRO A 104 31.14 9.53 24.63
N SER A 105 32.34 9.25 24.13
CA SER A 105 32.69 9.39 22.72
C SER A 105 33.90 8.55 22.34
N MET A 106 34.22 8.52 21.04
CA MET A 106 35.46 7.90 20.53
C MET A 106 36.74 8.55 21.07
N ASP A 107 36.67 9.80 21.54
CA ASP A 107 37.81 10.50 22.16
C ASP A 107 37.94 10.21 23.66
N GLU A 108 36.94 9.56 24.26
CA GLU A 108 36.91 9.27 25.69
C GLU A 108 36.32 7.87 25.96
N LEU A 109 36.99 6.84 25.48
CA LEU A 109 36.63 5.45 25.78
C LEU A 109 36.95 5.10 27.24
N TRP A 110 36.08 4.29 27.85
CA TRP A 110 36.39 3.65 29.13
C TRP A 110 37.20 2.37 28.90
N LEU A 111 38.45 2.35 29.36
CA LEU A 111 39.37 1.22 29.15
C LEU A 111 38.99 -0.03 29.98
N ASP A 112 38.26 0.12 31.07
CA ASP A 112 37.62 -0.97 31.83
C ASP A 112 36.15 -1.19 31.40
N GLY A 113 35.78 -0.61 30.26
CA GLY A 113 34.43 -0.55 29.74
C GLY A 113 34.15 -1.52 28.60
N GLY A 114 33.14 -1.18 27.79
CA GLY A 114 32.64 -2.01 26.70
C GLY A 114 32.16 -3.38 27.17
N ARG A 115 31.40 -3.37 28.27
CA ARG A 115 30.82 -4.56 28.88
C ARG A 115 29.65 -5.04 28.03
N ILE A 116 29.49 -6.37 27.94
CA ILE A 116 28.32 -7.04 27.39
C ILE A 116 27.63 -7.79 28.53
N GLN A 117 26.32 -7.61 28.63
CA GLN A 117 25.49 -8.31 29.60
C GLN A 117 24.14 -8.66 28.97
N TRP A 118 23.48 -9.67 29.52
CA TRP A 118 22.12 -10.03 29.13
C TRP A 118 21.15 -9.89 30.31
N PHE A 119 19.90 -9.57 30.00
CA PHE A 119 18.82 -9.35 30.96
C PHE A 119 17.78 -10.46 30.81
N GLU A 120 17.59 -11.21 31.89
CA GLU A 120 16.70 -12.37 31.94
C GLU A 120 15.22 -11.97 31.90
N ASN A 121 14.52 -12.37 30.83
CA ASN A 121 13.08 -12.23 30.71
C ASN A 121 12.37 -13.40 31.38
N ILE A 122 11.63 -13.11 32.45
CA ILE A 122 10.91 -14.11 33.25
C ILE A 122 9.47 -14.36 32.76
N GLY A 123 9.08 -13.78 31.62
CA GLY A 123 7.77 -13.97 31.00
C GLY A 123 6.63 -13.16 31.62
N ASP A 124 6.93 -12.24 32.55
CA ASP A 124 5.95 -11.37 33.20
C ASP A 124 6.26 -9.90 32.91
N PRO A 125 5.50 -9.24 32.02
CA PRO A 125 5.72 -7.83 31.67
C PRO A 125 5.34 -6.87 32.80
N ASN A 126 4.86 -7.34 33.96
CA ASN A 126 4.55 -6.47 35.11
C ASN A 126 5.62 -6.52 36.20
N LYS A 127 6.68 -7.32 36.03
CA LYS A 127 7.76 -7.46 37.02
C LYS A 127 9.00 -6.71 36.58
N GLU A 128 9.35 -5.69 37.35
CA GLU A 128 10.49 -4.78 37.13
C GLU A 128 11.89 -5.40 37.34
N GLN A 129 12.03 -6.73 37.42
CA GLN A 129 13.27 -7.36 37.89
C GLN A 129 13.90 -8.32 36.89
N TRP A 130 14.22 -7.82 35.69
CA TRP A 130 15.09 -8.55 34.78
C TRP A 130 16.51 -8.50 35.33
N ARG A 131 17.09 -9.67 35.58
CA ARG A 131 18.39 -9.76 36.23
C ARG A 131 19.51 -9.60 35.19
N PRO A 132 20.44 -8.64 35.36
CA PRO A 132 21.59 -8.53 34.48
C PRO A 132 22.60 -9.63 34.78
N ARG A 133 23.18 -10.20 33.72
CA ARG A 133 24.20 -11.26 33.80
C ARG A 133 25.33 -10.96 32.83
N TYR A 134 26.56 -11.05 33.32
CA TYR A 134 27.73 -10.68 32.55
C TYR A 134 28.05 -11.73 31.47
N VAL A 135 28.37 -11.26 30.27
CA VAL A 135 28.82 -12.10 29.14
C VAL A 135 30.33 -11.96 28.95
N GLY A 136 30.82 -10.72 28.89
CA GLY A 136 32.21 -10.41 28.57
C GLY A 136 32.45 -8.90 28.46
N GLN A 137 33.67 -8.50 28.11
CA GLN A 137 34.00 -7.09 27.87
C GLN A 137 35.11 -6.92 26.83
N SER A 138 35.08 -5.80 26.11
CA SER A 138 36.16 -5.33 25.25
C SER A 138 36.04 -3.80 25.09
N PRO A 139 37.10 -3.01 25.36
CA PRO A 139 37.04 -1.55 25.28
C PRO A 139 36.53 -1.07 23.92
N GLY A 140 35.63 -0.09 23.97
CA GLY A 140 35.01 0.49 22.77
C GLY A 140 33.98 -0.40 22.07
N MET A 141 33.45 -1.44 22.75
CA MET A 141 32.34 -2.28 22.27
C MET A 141 31.18 -1.43 21.72
N HIS A 142 30.82 -1.62 20.45
CA HIS A 142 29.96 -0.67 19.73
C HIS A 142 28.84 -1.34 18.93
N ARG A 143 29.02 -2.57 18.45
CA ARG A 143 27.97 -3.33 17.75
C ARG A 143 27.98 -4.79 18.18
N LEU A 144 26.78 -5.37 18.30
CA LEU A 144 26.61 -6.80 18.53
C LEU A 144 25.36 -7.35 17.83
N ARG A 145 25.44 -8.63 17.46
CA ARG A 145 24.33 -9.41 16.89
C ARG A 145 24.39 -10.86 17.40
N VAL A 146 23.28 -11.55 17.26
CA VAL A 146 23.10 -12.93 17.72
C VAL A 146 22.84 -13.84 16.53
N GLY A 147 23.36 -15.06 16.58
CA GLY A 147 23.15 -16.07 15.56
C GLY A 147 23.85 -17.39 15.89
N HIS A 148 23.98 -18.23 14.88
CA HIS A 148 24.64 -19.53 14.92
C HIS A 148 25.85 -19.54 13.98
N PHE A 149 27.01 -19.11 14.45
CA PHE A 149 28.14 -18.80 13.56
C PHE A 149 29.13 -19.95 13.35
N THR A 150 29.43 -20.72 14.39
CA THR A 150 30.34 -21.89 14.32
C THR A 150 29.64 -23.21 14.65
N ARG A 151 28.43 -23.13 15.23
CA ARG A 151 27.58 -24.27 15.59
C ARG A 151 26.11 -23.87 15.64
N THR A 152 25.21 -24.82 15.40
CA THR A 152 23.75 -24.60 15.27
C THR A 152 22.95 -24.96 16.52
N ASP A 153 23.55 -25.69 17.47
CA ASP A 153 22.87 -26.19 18.68
C ASP A 153 22.86 -25.20 19.84
N VAL A 154 23.65 -24.12 19.74
CA VAL A 154 23.76 -23.09 20.78
C VAL A 154 23.86 -21.71 20.16
N ILE A 155 23.28 -20.73 20.86
CA ILE A 155 23.30 -19.32 20.49
C ILE A 155 24.70 -18.74 20.71
N GLN A 156 25.12 -17.88 19.78
CA GLN A 156 26.38 -17.15 19.84
C GLN A 156 26.16 -15.66 19.62
N ILE A 157 27.02 -14.83 20.21
CA ILE A 157 27.01 -13.38 20.07
C ILE A 157 28.28 -12.97 19.31
N VAL A 158 28.11 -12.32 18.16
CA VAL A 158 29.21 -11.57 17.53
C VAL A 158 29.23 -10.17 18.11
N ALA A 159 30.40 -9.74 18.57
CA ALA A 159 30.58 -8.46 19.27
C ALA A 159 31.83 -7.75 18.73
N LEU A 160 31.67 -6.48 18.35
CA LEU A 160 32.68 -5.69 17.66
C LEU A 160 32.85 -4.30 18.31
N PRO A 161 34.05 -3.97 18.81
CA PRO A 161 34.41 -2.61 19.11
C PRO A 161 34.48 -1.73 17.85
N VAL A 162 34.21 -0.44 17.98
CA VAL A 162 34.48 0.51 16.90
C VAL A 162 35.95 0.93 16.87
N ILE A 163 36.54 1.14 18.05
CA ILE A 163 37.97 1.41 18.29
C ILE A 163 38.36 0.81 19.64
N THR A 164 39.66 0.60 19.89
CA THR A 164 40.14 -0.04 21.13
C THR A 164 40.73 0.95 22.15
N LYS A 165 41.00 2.18 21.73
CA LYS A 165 41.59 3.24 22.57
C LYS A 165 41.09 4.62 22.13
N SER A 166 40.92 5.53 23.08
CA SER A 166 40.51 6.92 22.83
C SER A 166 41.34 7.58 21.71
N SER A 167 40.64 8.17 20.74
CA SER A 167 41.19 8.86 19.57
C SER A 167 42.11 8.02 18.68
N ASP A 168 42.12 6.69 18.84
CA ASP A 168 42.89 5.76 18.01
C ASP A 168 41.99 5.09 16.97
N LEU A 169 42.02 5.63 15.75
CA LEU A 169 41.23 5.12 14.62
C LEU A 169 41.99 4.09 13.78
N ASP A 170 43.29 3.91 14.02
CA ASP A 170 44.19 3.16 13.13
C ASP A 170 44.50 1.77 13.65
N THR A 171 44.40 1.54 14.96
CA THR A 171 44.51 0.21 15.56
C THR A 171 43.29 -0.66 15.16
N PRO A 172 43.51 -1.86 14.57
CA PRO A 172 42.43 -2.78 14.28
C PRO A 172 41.68 -3.23 15.54
N VAL A 173 40.40 -3.59 15.34
CA VAL A 173 39.51 -4.08 16.39
C VAL A 173 39.35 -5.60 16.32
N PRO A 174 39.12 -6.27 17.46
CA PRO A 174 38.80 -7.69 17.47
C PRO A 174 37.36 -7.95 17.01
N VAL A 175 37.16 -8.95 16.16
CA VAL A 175 35.88 -9.63 15.95
C VAL A 175 35.78 -10.71 17.00
N ILE A 176 34.83 -10.60 17.94
CA ILE A 176 34.71 -11.53 19.08
C ILE A 176 33.44 -12.34 18.94
N ILE A 177 33.53 -13.66 19.13
CA ILE A 177 32.40 -14.58 19.16
C ILE A 177 32.27 -15.15 20.58
N TYR A 178 31.21 -14.79 21.29
CA TYR A 178 30.87 -15.37 22.59
C TYR A 178 29.88 -16.53 22.41
N THR A 179 30.10 -17.64 23.09
CA THR A 179 29.22 -18.82 23.02
C THR A 179 28.45 -19.01 24.32
N LYS A 180 27.13 -19.19 24.22
CA LYS A 180 26.28 -19.42 25.39
C LYS A 180 26.74 -20.69 26.13
N PRO A 181 27.03 -20.64 27.44
CA PRO A 181 27.38 -21.82 28.21
C PRO A 181 26.15 -22.71 28.44
N GLY A 182 26.37 -23.97 28.84
CA GLY A 182 25.28 -24.91 29.12
C GLY A 182 24.35 -24.44 30.25
N ASP A 183 24.88 -23.71 31.23
CA ASP A 183 24.11 -23.01 32.27
C ASP A 183 24.44 -21.51 32.26
N PRO A 184 23.69 -20.68 31.52
CA PRO A 184 23.93 -19.23 31.47
C PRO A 184 23.55 -18.51 32.77
N MET A 185 22.86 -19.17 33.71
CA MET A 185 22.42 -18.55 34.97
C MET A 185 23.51 -18.54 36.04
N SER A 186 24.49 -19.45 35.98
CA SER A 186 25.59 -19.51 36.94
C SER A 186 26.95 -19.07 36.35
N ALA A 187 27.02 -18.84 35.05
CA ALA A 187 28.25 -18.46 34.36
C ALA A 187 28.78 -17.09 34.82
N SER A 188 30.09 -17.04 35.12
CA SER A 188 30.80 -15.80 35.46
C SER A 188 31.26 -15.00 34.24
N GLU A 189 31.54 -15.67 33.12
CA GLU A 189 31.89 -15.12 31.80
C GLU A 189 31.53 -16.20 30.75
N TRP A 190 31.26 -15.79 29.51
CA TRP A 190 31.04 -16.72 28.40
C TRP A 190 32.38 -17.05 27.72
N GLU A 191 32.49 -18.27 27.19
CA GLU A 191 33.62 -18.65 26.34
C GLU A 191 33.66 -17.76 25.10
N LYS A 192 34.85 -17.26 24.74
CA LYS A 192 35.04 -16.39 23.59
C LYS A 192 36.15 -16.85 22.66
N GLU A 193 35.89 -16.70 21.37
CA GLU A 193 36.86 -16.84 20.28
C GLU A 193 37.08 -15.47 19.63
N VAL A 194 38.30 -15.20 19.15
CA VAL A 194 38.62 -13.97 18.40
C VAL A 194 39.14 -14.36 17.02
N PRO A 195 38.25 -14.67 16.05
CA PRO A 195 38.66 -15.12 14.72
C PRO A 195 39.52 -14.11 13.96
N PHE A 196 39.30 -12.81 14.18
CA PHE A 196 40.04 -11.74 13.52
C PHE A 196 40.41 -10.66 14.52
N ASN A 197 41.70 -10.35 14.66
CA ASN A 197 42.20 -9.36 15.63
C ASN A 197 43.04 -8.23 14.99
N SER A 198 43.26 -8.29 13.66
CA SER A 198 44.20 -7.39 12.98
C SER A 198 43.69 -6.88 11.64
N ASN A 199 42.43 -7.15 11.31
CA ASN A 199 41.93 -7.04 9.94
C ASN A 199 41.01 -5.84 9.71
N PHE A 200 40.27 -5.41 10.73
CA PHE A 200 39.19 -4.43 10.56
C PHE A 200 39.42 -3.21 11.45
N ARG A 201 39.10 -2.01 10.95
CA ARG A 201 39.20 -0.74 11.68
C ARG A 201 37.89 0.01 11.61
N VAL A 202 37.50 0.68 12.69
CA VAL A 202 36.32 1.56 12.73
C VAL A 202 35.06 0.82 12.24
N VAL A 203 34.77 -0.33 12.86
CA VAL A 203 33.58 -1.12 12.54
C VAL A 203 32.34 -0.41 13.08
N HIS A 204 31.40 -0.07 12.20
CA HIS A 204 30.25 0.75 12.57
C HIS A 204 28.89 0.04 12.38
N GLU A 205 28.83 -1.04 11.60
CA GLU A 205 27.62 -1.87 11.48
C GLU A 205 27.97 -3.35 11.29
N VAL A 206 27.10 -4.20 11.82
CA VAL A 206 27.15 -5.66 11.63
C VAL A 206 25.75 -6.19 11.35
N VAL A 207 25.66 -7.00 10.30
CA VAL A 207 24.44 -7.68 9.87
C VAL A 207 24.68 -9.17 9.86
N VAL A 208 23.70 -9.94 10.35
CA VAL A 208 23.69 -11.40 10.24
C VAL A 208 22.98 -11.77 8.96
N VAL A 209 23.65 -12.56 8.12
CA VAL A 209 23.09 -13.12 6.89
C VAL A 209 22.77 -14.59 7.16
N PRO A 210 21.48 -14.95 7.32
CA PRO A 210 21.09 -16.30 7.65
C PRO A 210 21.57 -17.33 6.62
N SER A 211 21.69 -18.59 7.06
CA SER A 211 21.89 -19.72 6.16
C SER A 211 20.57 -20.11 5.47
N ASN A 212 20.60 -20.31 4.15
CA ASN A 212 19.40 -20.72 3.40
C ASN A 212 18.90 -22.12 3.78
N ASN A 213 19.77 -22.98 4.36
CA ASN A 213 19.47 -24.40 4.61
C ASN A 213 19.56 -24.78 6.10
N GLY A 214 19.38 -23.82 7.01
CA GLY A 214 19.52 -24.05 8.46
C GLY A 214 20.95 -24.39 8.90
N GLY A 215 21.95 -24.06 8.07
CA GLY A 215 23.37 -24.14 8.42
C GLY A 215 23.82 -22.94 9.25
N LEU A 216 25.14 -22.68 9.22
CA LEU A 216 25.74 -21.58 9.97
C LEU A 216 25.44 -20.22 9.34
N ASP A 217 25.10 -19.27 10.19
CA ASP A 217 24.92 -17.88 9.87
C ASP A 217 26.24 -17.22 9.49
N ARG A 218 26.16 -16.17 8.68
CA ARG A 218 27.29 -15.43 8.14
C ARG A 218 27.22 -13.99 8.61
N ILE A 219 28.35 -13.31 8.62
CA ILE A 219 28.47 -11.95 9.18
C ILE A 219 28.88 -11.00 8.06
N MET A 220 28.15 -9.90 7.90
CA MET A 220 28.53 -8.80 7.02
C MET A 220 28.88 -7.57 7.86
N LEU A 221 30.04 -6.98 7.60
CA LEU A 221 30.60 -5.85 8.34
C LEU A 221 30.75 -4.63 7.45
N ALA A 222 30.42 -3.45 8.00
CA ALA A 222 30.79 -2.15 7.46
C ALA A 222 31.92 -1.53 8.30
N SER A 223 33.07 -1.27 7.68
CA SER A 223 34.27 -0.73 8.34
C SER A 223 35.08 0.17 7.40
N ARG A 224 36.24 0.67 7.85
CA ARG A 224 37.20 1.40 6.99
C ARG A 224 37.75 0.55 5.83
N GLU A 225 37.68 -0.78 5.93
CA GLU A 225 38.04 -1.71 4.85
C GLU A 225 36.91 -1.85 3.81
N GLY A 226 35.74 -1.25 4.06
CA GLY A 226 34.55 -1.31 3.23
C GLY A 226 33.55 -2.35 3.74
N ILE A 227 33.07 -3.21 2.85
CA ILE A 227 32.10 -4.27 3.12
C ILE A 227 32.84 -5.61 3.15
N SER A 228 32.88 -6.25 4.32
CA SER A 228 33.51 -7.56 4.49
C SER A 228 32.49 -8.62 4.86
N PHE A 229 32.58 -9.78 4.20
CA PHE A 229 31.72 -10.93 4.42
C PHE A 229 32.52 -12.05 5.08
N LEU A 230 32.12 -12.44 6.29
CA LEU A 230 32.80 -13.38 7.17
C LEU A 230 31.94 -14.62 7.38
N TRP A 231 32.55 -15.80 7.37
CA TRP A 231 31.86 -17.06 7.62
C TRP A 231 32.79 -18.11 8.21
N TYR A 232 32.21 -19.06 8.96
CA TYR A 232 32.92 -20.24 9.40
C TYR A 232 32.79 -21.35 8.35
N ASN A 233 33.91 -21.85 7.84
CA ASN A 233 33.93 -22.99 6.94
C ASN A 233 33.91 -24.27 7.78
N ASP A 234 32.74 -24.91 7.88
CA ASP A 234 32.57 -26.09 8.72
C ASP A 234 33.41 -27.30 8.26
N SER A 235 33.67 -27.44 6.96
CA SER A 235 34.50 -28.54 6.44
C SER A 235 35.98 -28.37 6.76
N ALA A 236 36.47 -27.13 6.70
CA ALA A 236 37.87 -26.79 7.00
C ALA A 236 38.10 -26.44 8.48
N LYS A 237 37.02 -26.28 9.27
CA LYS A 237 37.03 -25.84 10.67
C LYS A 237 37.83 -24.54 10.87
N GLU A 238 37.64 -23.60 9.96
CA GLU A 238 38.36 -22.32 9.94
C GLU A 238 37.44 -21.15 9.56
N TRP A 239 37.75 -19.97 10.11
CA TRP A 239 37.10 -18.73 9.72
C TRP A 239 37.69 -18.19 8.42
N LYS A 240 36.81 -17.69 7.54
CA LYS A 240 37.19 -17.02 6.29
C LYS A 240 36.49 -15.67 6.19
N PHE A 241 37.09 -14.78 5.41
CA PHE A 241 36.46 -13.53 5.02
C PHE A 241 36.81 -13.15 3.59
N GLU A 242 35.95 -12.35 2.97
CA GLU A 242 36.15 -11.73 1.67
C GLU A 242 35.67 -10.28 1.71
N THR A 243 36.46 -9.34 1.21
CA THR A 243 36.05 -7.95 1.05
C THR A 243 35.29 -7.81 -0.26
N LEU A 244 33.99 -7.58 -0.18
CA LEU A 244 33.10 -7.47 -1.35
C LEU A 244 33.24 -6.10 -2.03
N GLY A 245 33.57 -5.06 -1.27
CA GLY A 245 33.77 -3.72 -1.78
C GLY A 245 34.53 -2.87 -0.78
N THR A 246 35.33 -1.91 -1.26
CA THR A 246 36.22 -1.11 -0.41
C THR A 246 35.59 0.17 0.14
N GLY A 247 34.35 0.50 -0.25
CA GLY A 247 33.69 1.72 0.19
C GLY A 247 34.26 3.01 -0.42
N MET A 248 34.04 4.11 0.31
CA MET A 248 34.61 5.41 0.01
C MET A 248 36.15 5.35 0.04
N PRO A 249 36.86 5.88 -0.98
CA PRO A 249 38.31 5.96 -0.96
C PRO A 249 38.85 6.87 0.13
N GLN A 250 40.03 6.53 0.66
CA GLN A 250 40.76 7.40 1.57
C GLN A 250 41.18 8.71 0.87
N SER A 251 40.99 9.85 1.54
CA SER A 251 41.41 11.17 1.05
C SER A 251 42.21 11.92 2.12
N PRO A 252 43.20 12.75 1.73
CA PRO A 252 43.99 13.52 2.67
C PRO A 252 43.13 14.43 3.55
N GLY A 253 43.32 14.38 4.87
CA GLY A 253 42.58 15.20 5.83
C GLY A 253 41.21 14.65 6.24
N ASN A 254 40.73 13.57 5.62
CA ASN A 254 39.53 12.87 6.05
C ASN A 254 39.90 11.58 6.80
N GLN A 255 39.50 11.51 8.07
CA GLN A 255 39.72 10.34 8.91
C GLN A 255 38.69 9.23 8.67
N PHE A 256 37.60 9.46 7.95
CA PHE A 256 36.57 8.44 7.74
C PHE A 256 36.46 8.09 6.26
N TRP A 257 36.79 6.84 5.93
CA TRP A 257 36.64 6.23 4.60
C TRP A 257 36.05 4.82 4.76
N GLY A 258 35.85 4.10 3.67
CA GLY A 258 35.17 2.80 3.68
C GLY A 258 33.65 2.94 3.80
N CYS A 259 33.04 2.13 4.65
CA CYS A 259 31.58 2.05 4.82
C CYS A 259 31.18 2.27 6.29
N GLY A 260 30.09 3.00 6.52
CA GLY A 260 29.52 3.24 7.84
C GLY A 260 28.37 2.31 8.21
N SER A 261 27.56 1.90 7.23
CA SER A 261 26.47 0.94 7.45
C SER A 261 26.25 0.08 6.21
N VAL A 262 25.67 -1.10 6.39
CA VAL A 262 25.44 -2.07 5.33
C VAL A 262 24.16 -2.84 5.59
N SER A 263 23.46 -3.22 4.51
CA SER A 263 22.32 -4.14 4.54
C SER A 263 22.21 -4.90 3.21
N VAL A 264 21.59 -6.08 3.22
CA VAL A 264 21.47 -6.95 2.05
C VAL A 264 20.03 -6.91 1.55
N GLY A 265 19.83 -6.57 0.28
CA GLY A 265 18.51 -6.50 -0.35
C GLY A 265 18.18 -7.76 -1.14
N LYS A 266 17.02 -8.34 -0.84
CA LYS A 266 16.40 -9.44 -1.59
C LYS A 266 15.79 -8.93 -2.90
N VAL A 267 15.89 -9.73 -3.96
CA VAL A 267 15.19 -9.51 -5.23
C VAL A 267 14.56 -10.84 -5.62
N HIS A 268 13.25 -10.99 -5.41
CA HIS A 268 12.53 -12.25 -5.60
C HIS A 268 13.24 -13.41 -4.87
N ASP A 269 13.66 -14.47 -5.55
CA ASP A 269 14.30 -15.63 -4.90
C ASP A 269 15.79 -15.43 -4.57
N ASP A 270 16.34 -14.28 -4.93
CA ASP A 270 17.73 -13.90 -4.64
C ASP A 270 17.81 -13.07 -3.37
N HIS A 271 18.07 -13.70 -2.23
CA HIS A 271 18.31 -13.05 -0.93
C HIS A 271 19.59 -12.20 -0.89
N ALA A 272 20.36 -12.16 -1.98
CA ALA A 272 21.54 -11.34 -2.17
C ALA A 272 21.51 -10.63 -3.52
N GLY A 273 20.36 -10.04 -3.87
CA GLY A 273 20.16 -9.36 -5.15
C GLY A 273 20.99 -8.08 -5.26
N TYR A 274 21.15 -7.35 -4.16
CA TYR A 274 22.06 -6.21 -4.06
C TYR A 274 22.51 -5.98 -2.60
N ILE A 275 23.55 -5.16 -2.41
CA ILE A 275 23.99 -4.73 -1.07
C ILE A 275 23.88 -3.21 -1.00
N ALA A 276 23.08 -2.68 -0.06
CA ALA A 276 22.99 -1.25 0.22
C ALA A 276 24.02 -0.84 1.26
N SER A 277 24.61 0.34 1.12
CA SER A 277 25.57 0.87 2.08
C SER A 277 25.51 2.39 2.17
N SER A 278 25.87 2.91 3.36
CA SER A 278 26.20 4.32 3.55
C SER A 278 27.69 4.49 3.79
N GLU A 279 28.27 5.57 3.26
CA GLU A 279 29.72 5.76 3.25
C GLU A 279 30.12 7.20 3.64
N ALA A 280 31.15 7.41 4.46
CA ALA A 280 31.83 6.46 5.37
C ALA A 280 31.07 6.36 6.72
N MET A 281 31.76 6.08 7.84
CA MET A 281 31.17 6.21 9.18
C MET A 281 30.54 7.59 9.35
N HIS A 282 29.24 7.62 9.69
CA HIS A 282 28.44 8.84 9.75
C HIS A 282 28.52 9.70 8.49
N GLY A 283 28.64 9.11 7.30
CA GLY A 283 28.92 9.83 6.06
C GLY A 283 27.71 10.49 5.39
N ASN A 284 27.91 10.88 4.13
CA ASN A 284 26.90 11.57 3.31
C ASN A 284 26.54 10.80 2.03
N TYR A 285 27.18 9.66 1.76
CA TYR A 285 26.98 8.93 0.52
C TYR A 285 26.05 7.75 0.73
N VAL A 286 25.12 7.59 -0.19
CA VAL A 286 24.31 6.38 -0.33
C VAL A 286 24.82 5.62 -1.55
N THR A 287 25.12 4.34 -1.35
CA THR A 287 25.70 3.48 -2.38
C THR A 287 25.01 2.14 -2.42
N VAL A 288 25.08 1.50 -3.59
CA VAL A 288 24.67 0.10 -3.77
C VAL A 288 25.77 -0.66 -4.48
N TYR A 289 25.88 -1.93 -4.15
CA TYR A 289 26.79 -2.87 -4.79
C TYR A 289 25.96 -3.90 -5.53
N LEU A 290 26.28 -4.08 -6.81
CA LEU A 290 25.60 -5.01 -7.70
C LEU A 290 26.56 -6.08 -8.16
N LYS A 291 26.11 -7.32 -8.14
CA LYS A 291 26.87 -8.46 -8.66
C LYS A 291 26.77 -8.57 -10.17
N ASP A 292 27.77 -9.21 -10.78
CA ASP A 292 27.76 -9.52 -12.22
C ASP A 292 26.53 -10.36 -12.63
N GLN A 293 26.08 -10.22 -13.88
CA GLN A 293 24.83 -10.84 -14.36
C GLN A 293 24.85 -12.37 -14.34
N ASP A 294 26.03 -12.97 -14.50
CA ASP A 294 26.20 -14.43 -14.53
C ASP A 294 26.32 -15.04 -13.11
N ALA A 295 26.26 -14.20 -12.07
CA ALA A 295 26.32 -14.65 -10.69
C ALA A 295 25.05 -15.42 -10.32
N LEU A 296 25.22 -16.53 -9.60
CA LEU A 296 24.09 -17.32 -9.16
C LEU A 296 23.26 -16.56 -8.10
N PRO A 297 21.95 -16.82 -8.01
CA PRO A 297 21.14 -16.34 -6.88
C PRO A 297 21.78 -16.74 -5.56
N ASN A 298 21.71 -15.86 -4.55
CA ASN A 298 22.22 -16.06 -3.20
C ASN A 298 23.76 -16.20 -3.08
N GLN A 299 24.51 -15.98 -4.16
CA GLN A 299 25.97 -16.03 -4.16
C GLN A 299 26.57 -14.70 -3.67
N PHE A 300 27.34 -14.77 -2.57
CA PHE A 300 28.05 -13.61 -2.02
C PHE A 300 29.53 -13.57 -2.42
N THR A 301 30.20 -14.73 -2.36
CA THR A 301 31.66 -14.87 -2.50
C THR A 301 32.06 -15.38 -3.88
N GLY A 302 33.28 -15.05 -4.32
CA GLY A 302 33.78 -15.42 -5.63
C GLY A 302 33.03 -14.74 -6.78
N VAL A 303 32.37 -13.62 -6.49
CA VAL A 303 31.64 -12.79 -7.45
C VAL A 303 32.13 -11.36 -7.34
N ARG A 304 32.22 -10.68 -8.47
CA ARG A 304 32.56 -9.26 -8.46
C ARG A 304 31.32 -8.43 -8.11
N TRP A 305 31.47 -7.62 -7.07
CA TRP A 305 30.50 -6.59 -6.70
C TRP A 305 30.97 -5.22 -7.19
N THR A 306 30.12 -4.52 -7.92
CA THR A 306 30.42 -3.19 -8.48
C THR A 306 29.71 -2.12 -7.68
N ARG A 307 30.48 -1.15 -7.17
CA ARG A 307 29.99 -0.01 -6.39
C ARG A 307 29.35 1.05 -7.29
N HIS A 308 28.13 1.46 -6.97
CA HIS A 308 27.41 2.58 -7.58
C HIS A 308 27.06 3.60 -6.51
N ILE A 309 27.39 4.88 -6.74
CA ILE A 309 26.93 5.99 -5.91
C ILE A 309 25.53 6.38 -6.40
N LEU A 310 24.56 6.41 -5.48
CA LEU A 310 23.21 6.85 -5.77
C LEU A 310 23.02 8.33 -5.45
N ASP A 311 23.48 8.74 -4.27
CA ASP A 311 23.31 10.11 -3.77
C ASP A 311 24.48 10.55 -2.87
N GLU A 312 24.68 11.86 -2.81
CA GLU A 312 25.64 12.55 -1.94
C GLU A 312 24.95 13.74 -1.25
N PHE A 313 24.88 13.71 0.08
CA PHE A 313 24.19 14.72 0.90
C PHE A 313 25.14 15.77 1.51
N THR A 314 26.19 16.18 0.80
CA THR A 314 27.16 17.16 1.29
C THR A 314 26.57 18.58 1.38
N SER A 315 26.91 19.33 2.43
CA SER A 315 26.66 20.78 2.49
C SER A 315 27.94 21.55 2.72
N GLY A 316 28.05 22.74 2.12
CA GLY A 316 29.15 23.64 2.40
C GLY A 316 29.01 24.37 3.75
N SER A 317 29.39 23.77 4.88
CA SER A 317 29.91 24.54 6.03
C SER A 317 30.56 23.72 7.16
N THR A 318 31.77 24.18 7.49
CA THR A 318 32.46 24.35 8.80
C THR A 318 32.38 23.28 9.91
N GLY A 319 33.48 22.54 10.09
CA GLY A 319 34.11 22.37 11.42
C GLY A 319 34.12 20.98 12.04
N HIS A 320 33.09 20.15 11.82
CA HIS A 320 33.06 18.77 12.31
C HIS A 320 32.90 17.80 11.13
N ALA A 321 33.80 16.83 11.02
CA ALA A 321 34.02 15.99 9.85
C ALA A 321 32.96 14.90 9.61
N SER A 322 31.83 14.92 10.33
CA SER A 322 30.79 13.91 10.16
C SER A 322 29.63 14.40 9.29
N GLY A 323 29.16 13.50 8.43
CA GLY A 323 27.96 13.65 7.63
C GLY A 323 26.67 13.33 8.40
N VAL A 324 25.63 12.94 7.66
CA VAL A 324 24.24 12.94 8.14
C VAL A 324 23.57 11.57 8.17
N ILE A 325 24.24 10.50 7.70
CA ILE A 325 23.66 9.16 7.58
C ILE A 325 24.20 8.25 8.68
N HIS A 326 23.32 7.58 9.43
CA HIS A 326 23.74 6.65 10.49
C HIS A 326 23.55 5.17 10.13
N GLN A 327 22.48 4.82 9.42
CA GLN A 327 22.12 3.43 9.13
C GLN A 327 21.46 3.27 7.76
N VAL A 328 21.69 2.13 7.11
CA VAL A 328 20.83 1.61 6.04
C VAL A 328 20.21 0.27 6.44
N VAL A 329 18.97 0.00 6.02
CA VAL A 329 18.29 -1.27 6.27
C VAL A 329 17.40 -1.66 5.09
N CYS A 330 17.49 -2.90 4.62
CA CYS A 330 16.65 -3.43 3.55
C CYS A 330 15.38 -4.09 4.07
N ALA A 331 14.26 -3.90 3.36
CA ALA A 331 13.00 -4.60 3.55
C ALA A 331 12.05 -4.39 2.36
N ASP A 332 11.20 -5.37 2.11
CA ASP A 332 10.11 -5.32 1.13
C ASP A 332 8.96 -4.44 1.64
N ILE A 333 9.12 -3.13 1.48
CA ILE A 333 8.21 -2.14 2.08
C ILE A 333 6.87 -2.15 1.36
N ASP A 334 6.82 -2.38 0.05
CA ASP A 334 5.55 -2.41 -0.70
C ASP A 334 5.02 -3.79 -1.09
N GLY A 335 5.72 -4.87 -0.73
CA GLY A 335 5.24 -6.25 -0.84
C GLY A 335 5.34 -6.84 -2.24
N ASP A 336 6.24 -6.33 -3.10
CA ASP A 336 6.43 -6.81 -4.47
C ASP A 336 7.49 -7.92 -4.59
N GLY A 337 8.06 -8.35 -3.46
CA GLY A 337 9.10 -9.37 -3.38
C GLY A 337 10.51 -8.82 -3.67
N VAL A 338 10.66 -7.51 -3.85
CA VAL A 338 11.96 -6.84 -3.98
C VAL A 338 12.13 -5.92 -2.78
N ASP A 339 13.21 -6.11 -2.02
CA ASP A 339 13.49 -5.21 -0.92
C ASP A 339 13.77 -3.80 -1.46
N GLU A 340 13.07 -2.81 -0.89
CA GLU A 340 13.57 -1.45 -0.80
C GLU A 340 14.69 -1.37 0.24
N PHE A 341 15.37 -0.23 0.31
CA PHE A 341 16.18 0.08 1.48
C PHE A 341 15.89 1.47 2.02
N LEU A 342 15.89 1.56 3.34
CA LEU A 342 15.66 2.77 4.12
C LEU A 342 17.00 3.34 4.58
N VAL A 343 17.15 4.66 4.52
CA VAL A 343 18.33 5.40 4.98
C VAL A 343 17.93 6.29 6.15
N ALA A 344 18.55 6.05 7.31
CA ALA A 344 18.34 6.81 8.53
C ALA A 344 19.20 8.08 8.54
N MET A 345 18.56 9.24 8.33
CA MET A 345 19.18 10.55 8.31
C MET A 345 19.07 11.20 9.70
N MET A 346 20.22 11.40 10.35
CA MET A 346 20.34 11.95 11.70
C MET A 346 19.76 13.36 11.78
N GLY A 347 19.99 14.18 10.76
CA GLY A 347 19.80 15.62 10.80
C GLY A 347 21.11 16.34 10.51
N SER A 348 21.04 17.65 10.37
CA SER A 348 22.21 18.49 10.08
C SER A 348 22.17 19.80 10.84
N ASN A 349 23.34 20.43 10.96
CA ASN A 349 23.50 21.80 11.42
C ASN A 349 24.28 22.59 10.34
N PRO A 350 23.67 23.57 9.65
CA PRO A 350 22.31 24.06 9.81
C PRO A 350 21.24 23.00 9.45
N PRO A 351 20.00 23.11 9.98
CA PRO A 351 18.91 22.17 9.70
C PRO A 351 18.60 22.04 8.21
N SER A 352 18.25 20.82 7.77
CA SER A 352 17.96 20.53 6.37
C SER A 352 16.99 19.35 6.26
N TRP A 353 15.84 19.55 5.61
CA TRP A 353 14.85 18.48 5.40
C TRP A 353 15.41 17.31 4.59
N GLU A 354 16.22 17.58 3.57
CA GLU A 354 16.88 16.54 2.77
C GLU A 354 17.80 15.63 3.61
N ARG A 355 18.32 16.16 4.73
CA ARG A 355 19.33 15.52 5.57
C ARG A 355 18.79 15.08 6.94
N THR A 356 17.47 15.04 7.09
CA THR A 356 16.77 14.68 8.34
C THR A 356 15.64 13.71 8.05
N GLY A 357 15.53 12.62 8.80
CA GLY A 357 14.45 11.63 8.68
C GLY A 357 14.77 10.41 7.82
N VAL A 358 13.80 9.88 7.07
CA VAL A 358 13.95 8.59 6.39
C VAL A 358 13.74 8.72 4.89
N TRP A 359 14.75 8.30 4.12
CA TRP A 359 14.62 8.08 2.68
C TRP A 359 14.41 6.60 2.38
N CYS A 360 13.54 6.30 1.43
CA CYS A 360 13.33 4.97 0.88
C CYS A 360 13.79 4.93 -0.57
N TYR A 361 14.60 3.95 -0.92
CA TYR A 361 15.07 3.73 -2.28
C TYR A 361 14.43 2.47 -2.84
N LYS A 362 13.70 2.65 -3.94
CA LYS A 362 13.07 1.55 -4.70
C LYS A 362 13.77 1.37 -6.03
N ARG A 363 13.99 0.13 -6.39
CA ARG A 363 14.63 -0.21 -7.66
C ARG A 363 13.70 0.09 -8.84
N VAL A 364 14.21 0.74 -9.88
CA VAL A 364 13.44 0.98 -11.10
C VAL A 364 13.46 -0.29 -11.95
N LEU A 365 12.34 -1.01 -11.97
CA LEU A 365 12.11 -2.08 -12.95
C LEU A 365 11.93 -1.41 -14.31
N SER A 366 12.78 -1.77 -15.29
CA SER A 366 12.57 -1.35 -16.68
C SER A 366 11.17 -1.82 -17.10
N SER A 367 10.30 -0.87 -17.41
CA SER A 367 8.85 -1.00 -17.57
C SER A 367 8.42 -1.76 -18.83
N LEU A 368 9.22 -2.72 -19.31
CA LEU A 368 8.91 -3.45 -20.53
C LEU A 368 8.09 -4.73 -20.30
N PHE A 369 7.92 -5.23 -19.06
CA PHE A 369 7.26 -6.54 -18.83
C PHE A 369 6.49 -6.70 -17.51
N LEU A 370 6.21 -5.63 -16.76
CA LEU A 370 5.34 -5.74 -15.59
C LEU A 370 3.90 -5.68 -16.08
N PHE A 371 3.18 -6.81 -16.18
CA PHE A 371 1.70 -6.95 -16.06
C PHE A 371 1.21 -8.37 -16.42
N TYR A 372 1.92 -9.46 -16.06
CA TYR A 372 1.37 -10.82 -16.15
C TYR A 372 1.74 -11.67 -14.92
N PRO A 373 0.76 -12.16 -14.14
CA PRO A 373 1.02 -13.04 -13.00
C PRO A 373 1.07 -14.55 -13.35
N PHE A 374 1.00 -14.94 -14.64
CA PHE A 374 0.84 -16.36 -15.04
C PHE A 374 1.99 -16.97 -15.86
N ILE A 375 3.09 -16.25 -16.05
CA ILE A 375 4.30 -16.84 -16.64
C ILE A 375 5.47 -16.46 -15.76
N GLU A 376 6.15 -17.46 -15.19
CA GLU A 376 7.49 -17.35 -14.61
C GLU A 376 8.47 -16.89 -15.72
N VAL A 377 8.45 -15.60 -16.03
CA VAL A 377 9.57 -14.94 -16.68
C VAL A 377 9.99 -13.87 -15.70
N ALA A 378 11.06 -14.16 -14.95
CA ALA A 378 11.67 -13.19 -14.04
C ALA A 378 11.76 -11.84 -14.77
N PRO A 379 11.24 -10.73 -14.19
CA PRO A 379 11.38 -9.43 -14.83
C PRO A 379 12.86 -9.24 -15.13
N ALA A 380 13.20 -8.93 -16.38
CA ALA A 380 14.55 -8.53 -16.75
C ALA A 380 14.80 -7.17 -16.08
N VAL A 381 15.12 -7.22 -14.80
CA VAL A 381 15.40 -6.03 -14.02
C VAL A 381 16.68 -5.45 -14.60
N ASP A 382 16.73 -4.14 -14.82
CA ASP A 382 17.93 -3.46 -15.29
C ASP A 382 18.97 -3.43 -14.14
N LEU A 383 19.51 -4.61 -13.81
CA LEU A 383 20.65 -4.85 -12.90
C LEU A 383 21.88 -4.09 -13.41
N LYS A 384 21.92 -3.74 -14.70
CA LYS A 384 23.10 -3.20 -15.35
C LYS A 384 23.38 -1.76 -14.96
N ASN A 385 22.35 -0.94 -14.78
CA ASN A 385 22.51 0.50 -14.66
C ASN A 385 22.38 1.06 -13.23
N GLY A 386 22.09 0.22 -12.23
CA GLY A 386 22.01 0.63 -10.82
C GLY A 386 21.04 1.79 -10.55
N LYS A 387 19.90 1.81 -11.26
CA LYS A 387 18.91 2.88 -11.12
C LYS A 387 17.94 2.60 -9.98
N PHE A 388 17.91 3.50 -9.02
CA PHE A 388 16.95 3.54 -7.92
C PHE A 388 16.19 4.87 -7.95
N ALA A 389 14.90 4.81 -7.69
CA ALA A 389 14.07 5.96 -7.36
C ALA A 389 14.11 6.17 -5.84
N LYS A 390 14.06 7.43 -5.39
CA LYS A 390 14.08 7.78 -3.97
C LYS A 390 12.80 8.51 -3.56
N PHE A 391 12.30 8.19 -2.37
CA PHE A 391 11.07 8.72 -1.79
C PHE A 391 11.31 9.10 -0.34
N LYS A 392 10.73 10.21 0.11
CA LYS A 392 10.82 10.64 1.51
C LYS A 392 9.67 9.99 2.30
N LEU A 393 10.00 9.23 3.34
CA LEU A 393 8.99 8.59 4.20
C LEU A 393 8.77 9.29 5.55
N GLY A 394 9.72 10.12 5.98
CA GLY A 394 9.58 10.88 7.21
C GLY A 394 10.60 12.00 7.32
N ASP A 395 10.21 13.10 7.97
CA ASP A 395 11.00 14.34 8.06
C ASP A 395 11.60 14.60 9.45
N VAL A 396 11.29 13.74 10.42
CA VAL A 396 11.84 13.82 11.79
C VAL A 396 13.10 12.97 11.87
N SER A 397 14.15 13.49 12.53
CA SER A 397 15.43 12.82 12.76
C SER A 397 15.29 11.32 13.01
N ALA A 398 16.10 10.53 12.29
CA ALA A 398 16.20 9.08 12.47
C ALA A 398 17.67 8.70 12.64
N GLY A 399 18.04 8.31 13.86
CA GLY A 399 19.33 7.69 14.14
C GLY A 399 19.33 6.21 13.77
N ARG A 400 18.24 5.50 14.02
CA ARG A 400 18.13 4.07 13.69
C ARG A 400 16.70 3.74 13.29
N VAL A 401 16.54 2.73 12.44
CA VAL A 401 15.27 2.25 11.91
C VAL A 401 15.09 0.78 12.28
N ALA A 402 13.93 0.45 12.84
CA ALA A 402 13.50 -0.91 13.14
C ALA A 402 12.26 -1.27 12.32
N ILE A 403 12.30 -2.38 11.58
CA ILE A 403 11.22 -2.77 10.66
C ILE A 403 10.51 -4.01 11.17
N GLY A 404 9.17 -3.97 11.25
CA GLY A 404 8.38 -5.10 11.70
C GLY A 404 6.89 -4.97 11.42
N ASN A 405 6.19 -6.09 11.56
CA ASN A 405 4.73 -6.18 11.47
C ASN A 405 4.10 -5.66 12.77
N TYR A 406 4.21 -4.36 13.06
CA TYR A 406 3.72 -3.79 14.31
C TYR A 406 2.19 -3.84 14.43
N ARG A 407 1.46 -3.86 13.30
CA ARG A 407 -0.01 -3.84 13.26
C ARG A 407 -0.69 -4.94 12.45
N SER A 408 -0.01 -5.52 11.47
CA SER A 408 -0.62 -6.47 10.54
C SER A 408 0.44 -7.44 10.04
N PRO A 409 0.12 -8.73 9.85
CA PRO A 409 1.07 -9.71 9.31
C PRO A 409 1.39 -9.48 7.83
N HIS A 410 0.59 -8.65 7.16
CA HIS A 410 0.70 -8.41 5.73
C HIS A 410 1.45 -7.13 5.40
N VAL A 411 1.74 -6.28 6.39
CA VAL A 411 2.22 -4.91 6.16
C VAL A 411 3.39 -4.60 7.08
N LEU A 412 4.53 -4.23 6.47
CA LEU A 412 5.68 -3.75 7.22
C LEU A 412 5.49 -2.29 7.60
N ASP A 413 5.51 -2.05 8.91
CA ASP A 413 5.66 -0.74 9.51
C ASP A 413 7.15 -0.54 9.86
N PHE A 414 7.58 0.70 10.08
CA PHE A 414 8.92 0.97 10.59
C PHE A 414 8.91 1.97 11.75
N ALA A 415 9.77 1.77 12.73
CA ALA A 415 9.93 2.63 13.88
C ALA A 415 11.30 3.33 13.83
N THR A 416 11.37 4.56 14.33
CA THR A 416 12.61 5.34 14.40
C THR A 416 12.81 5.95 15.76
N VAL A 417 14.07 6.12 16.17
CA VAL A 417 14.44 7.05 17.25
C VAL A 417 15.24 8.19 16.67
N SER A 418 15.01 9.42 17.14
CA SER A 418 15.84 10.56 16.75
C SER A 418 17.30 10.37 17.17
N TYR A 419 18.22 10.83 16.34
CA TYR A 419 19.63 10.90 16.71
C TYR A 419 19.85 12.14 17.57
N SER A 420 20.13 11.95 18.86
CA SER A 420 20.44 13.03 19.78
C SER A 420 21.46 12.55 20.79
N VAL A 421 22.73 12.84 20.49
CA VAL A 421 23.89 12.47 21.29
C VAL A 421 24.64 13.75 21.69
N PRO A 422 24.62 14.12 22.98
CA PRO A 422 25.32 15.31 23.47
C PRO A 422 26.80 15.32 23.11
N GLY A 423 27.29 16.46 22.61
CA GLY A 423 28.68 16.61 22.17
C GLY A 423 28.98 16.06 20.78
N TYR A 424 27.97 15.56 20.05
CA TYR A 424 28.10 15.15 18.66
C TYR A 424 27.05 15.84 17.76
N PHE A 425 25.78 15.44 17.86
CA PHE A 425 24.64 16.06 17.17
C PHE A 425 23.39 15.85 18.01
N GLU A 426 22.65 16.93 18.24
CA GLU A 426 21.46 16.93 19.10
C GLU A 426 20.25 17.41 18.29
N SER A 427 19.35 16.48 17.99
CA SER A 427 18.04 16.82 17.43
C SER A 427 17.22 17.62 18.46
N PRO A 428 16.55 18.73 18.08
CA PRO A 428 15.93 19.66 19.03
C PRO A 428 14.77 19.06 19.85
N ILE A 429 14.14 17.98 19.37
CA ILE A 429 13.10 17.23 20.07
C ILE A 429 13.29 15.74 19.75
N PRO A 430 14.00 14.99 20.60
CA PRO A 430 14.22 13.57 20.36
C PRO A 430 12.93 12.77 20.55
N LEU A 431 12.49 12.06 19.51
CA LEU A 431 11.25 11.30 19.49
C LEU A 431 11.50 9.83 19.19
N VAL A 432 10.64 8.98 19.75
CA VAL A 432 10.42 7.61 19.29
C VAL A 432 9.13 7.62 18.47
N LEU A 433 9.23 7.22 17.21
CA LEU A 433 8.13 7.27 16.24
C LEU A 433 7.86 5.88 15.68
N LEU A 434 6.58 5.57 15.43
CA LEU A 434 6.14 4.49 14.56
C LEU A 434 5.55 5.11 13.29
N TYR A 435 6.04 4.69 12.13
CA TYR A 435 5.48 5.02 10.83
C TYR A 435 4.58 3.85 10.41
N GLU A 436 3.28 4.08 10.52
CA GLU A 436 2.24 3.11 10.22
C GLU A 436 1.92 3.15 8.72
N ALA A 437 2.12 2.05 8.01
CA ALA A 437 1.68 1.92 6.63
C ALA A 437 0.15 1.99 6.55
N THR A 438 -0.36 3.09 6.02
CA THR A 438 -1.80 3.35 5.95
C THR A 438 -2.18 3.64 4.51
N PRO A 439 -2.47 2.59 3.70
CA PRO A 439 -2.95 2.78 2.35
C PRO A 439 -4.18 3.71 2.30
N ILE A 440 -5.16 3.47 3.17
CA ILE A 440 -6.33 4.34 3.35
C ILE A 440 -6.06 5.32 4.50
N THR A 441 -6.20 6.62 4.21
CA THR A 441 -6.16 7.69 5.21
C THR A 441 -7.51 8.39 5.33
N ALA A 442 -7.75 9.05 6.47
CA ALA A 442 -8.98 9.80 6.71
C ALA A 442 -8.67 11.12 7.39
N GLU A 443 -9.30 12.19 6.92
CA GLU A 443 -9.17 13.55 7.41
C GLU A 443 -10.55 14.14 7.69
N LYS A 444 -10.71 14.84 8.83
CA LYS A 444 -11.94 15.58 9.11
C LYS A 444 -11.93 16.85 8.28
N LEU A 445 -13.00 17.08 7.52
CA LEU A 445 -13.26 18.38 6.89
C LEU A 445 -14.01 19.26 7.91
N ASN A 446 -15.31 19.47 7.71
CA ASN A 446 -16.20 20.10 8.68
C ASN A 446 -17.02 19.03 9.40
N ASP A 447 -18.27 18.83 9.00
CA ASP A 447 -19.16 17.78 9.49
C ASP A 447 -19.00 16.46 8.70
N GLU A 448 -18.05 16.43 7.76
CA GLU A 448 -17.77 15.33 6.84
C GLU A 448 -16.34 14.81 7.02
N VAL A 449 -16.08 13.61 6.49
CA VAL A 449 -14.76 13.00 6.46
C VAL A 449 -14.30 12.76 5.03
N LEU A 450 -13.04 13.12 4.75
CA LEU A 450 -12.35 12.80 3.50
C LEU A 450 -11.51 11.55 3.67
N PHE A 451 -11.86 10.49 2.96
CA PHE A 451 -10.99 9.36 2.73
C PHE A 451 -10.08 9.61 1.52
N ARG A 452 -8.80 9.26 1.68
CA ARG A 452 -7.89 9.10 0.55
C ARG A 452 -7.54 7.62 0.45
N VAL A 453 -7.85 7.01 -0.69
CA VAL A 453 -7.60 5.60 -0.97
C VAL A 453 -6.54 5.46 -2.06
N PRO A 454 -5.68 4.45 -2.01
CA PRO A 454 -4.71 4.23 -3.07
C PRO A 454 -5.45 3.69 -4.32
N ARG A 455 -4.81 3.78 -5.49
CA ARG A 455 -5.29 3.02 -6.64
C ARG A 455 -5.11 1.52 -6.36
N PRO A 456 -6.12 0.67 -6.61
CA PRO A 456 -6.01 -0.74 -6.26
C PRO A 456 -4.87 -1.48 -6.99
N ASP A 457 -4.60 -1.12 -8.24
CA ASP A 457 -3.49 -1.66 -9.04
C ASP A 457 -2.09 -1.27 -8.52
N ALA A 458 -2.00 -0.19 -7.74
CA ALA A 458 -0.79 0.33 -7.12
C ALA A 458 -0.47 -0.29 -5.75
N ILE A 459 -1.38 -1.09 -5.18
CA ILE A 459 -1.15 -1.80 -3.92
C ILE A 459 -0.96 -3.30 -4.14
N ARG A 460 -0.39 -3.97 -3.13
CA ARG A 460 -0.18 -5.43 -3.09
C ARG A 460 -0.83 -6.08 -1.87
N MET A 461 -1.51 -5.27 -1.06
CA MET A 461 -2.12 -5.67 0.21
C MET A 461 -3.51 -5.08 0.34
N VAL A 462 -4.35 -5.77 1.10
CA VAL A 462 -5.69 -5.31 1.43
C VAL A 462 -5.62 -4.30 2.56
N ASP A 463 -6.41 -3.23 2.48
CA ASP A 463 -6.68 -2.33 3.60
C ASP A 463 -8.19 -2.21 3.84
N LYS A 464 -8.62 -2.37 5.09
CA LYS A 464 -10.03 -2.28 5.55
C LYS A 464 -10.13 -1.22 6.64
N VAL A 465 -11.09 -0.32 6.48
CA VAL A 465 -11.39 0.74 7.45
C VAL A 465 -12.88 0.73 7.79
N GLU A 466 -13.21 0.28 9.00
CA GLU A 466 -14.54 0.46 9.60
C GLU A 466 -14.76 1.95 9.92
N PHE A 467 -15.89 2.53 9.53
CA PHE A 467 -16.11 3.97 9.69
C PHE A 467 -17.48 4.38 10.28
N LEU A 468 -18.55 3.63 10.01
CA LEU A 468 -19.89 3.97 10.50
C LEU A 468 -20.68 2.71 10.88
N ASP A 469 -21.27 2.69 12.06
CA ASP A 469 -22.27 1.70 12.47
C ASP A 469 -23.66 2.33 12.47
N VAL A 470 -24.56 1.89 11.60
CA VAL A 470 -25.87 2.50 11.40
C VAL A 470 -26.88 1.49 10.86
N ALA A 471 -28.13 1.59 11.32
CA ALA A 471 -29.25 0.78 10.84
C ALA A 471 -28.99 -0.75 10.87
N GLY A 472 -28.31 -1.23 11.91
CA GLY A 472 -27.95 -2.64 12.06
C GLY A 472 -26.82 -3.11 11.13
N GLN A 473 -26.03 -2.20 10.55
CA GLN A 473 -24.88 -2.52 9.70
C GLN A 473 -23.64 -1.72 10.08
N LYS A 474 -22.48 -2.38 10.09
CA LYS A 474 -21.17 -1.75 10.08
C LYS A 474 -20.72 -1.54 8.64
N MET A 475 -20.42 -0.30 8.30
CA MET A 475 -19.89 0.08 7.01
C MET A 475 -18.36 0.16 7.09
N SER A 476 -17.70 -0.54 6.17
CA SER A 476 -16.25 -0.52 6.02
C SER A 476 -15.84 -0.15 4.61
N LEU A 477 -14.83 0.70 4.46
CA LEU A 477 -14.18 0.96 3.18
C LEU A 477 -13.03 -0.04 3.00
N VAL A 478 -13.02 -0.75 1.87
CA VAL A 478 -12.04 -1.81 1.59
C VAL A 478 -11.35 -1.54 0.26
N ALA A 479 -10.02 -1.59 0.22
CA ALA A 479 -9.21 -1.54 -1.00
C ALA A 479 -8.47 -2.86 -1.18
N ILE A 480 -8.59 -3.48 -2.36
CA ILE A 480 -8.10 -4.83 -2.63
C ILE A 480 -7.24 -4.83 -3.91
N PRO A 481 -6.02 -5.40 -3.87
CA PRO A 481 -5.14 -5.45 -5.03
C PRO A 481 -5.68 -6.34 -6.17
N PRO A 482 -5.08 -6.28 -7.36
CA PRO A 482 -5.38 -7.18 -8.47
C PRO A 482 -5.28 -8.65 -8.13
N CYS A 483 -6.07 -9.47 -8.82
CA CYS A 483 -6.00 -10.94 -8.81
C CYS A 483 -6.00 -11.55 -7.40
N SER A 484 -6.72 -10.93 -6.47
CA SER A 484 -6.67 -11.25 -5.04
C SER A 484 -7.99 -11.80 -4.53
N ARG A 485 -7.89 -12.62 -3.48
CA ARG A 485 -9.04 -13.18 -2.77
C ARG A 485 -9.29 -12.37 -1.51
N TYR A 486 -10.56 -12.16 -1.18
CA TYR A 486 -10.94 -11.49 0.05
C TYR A 486 -12.05 -12.24 0.78
N PRO A 487 -11.90 -12.50 2.08
CA PRO A 487 -12.92 -13.21 2.86
C PRO A 487 -14.15 -12.33 3.09
N VAL A 488 -15.33 -12.91 2.91
CA VAL A 488 -16.63 -12.30 3.23
C VAL A 488 -17.55 -13.35 3.85
N ASN A 489 -18.42 -12.94 4.77
CA ASN A 489 -19.38 -13.86 5.38
C ASN A 489 -20.62 -14.01 4.49
N GLN A 490 -21.32 -15.13 4.66
CA GLN A 490 -22.60 -15.31 3.99
C GLN A 490 -23.61 -14.28 4.50
N GLY A 491 -24.16 -13.49 3.57
CA GLY A 491 -25.13 -12.45 3.89
C GLY A 491 -24.53 -11.07 4.16
N ASP A 492 -23.21 -10.89 4.03
CA ASP A 492 -22.60 -9.57 4.00
C ASP A 492 -23.01 -8.84 2.71
N GLY A 493 -23.20 -7.53 2.79
CA GLY A 493 -23.48 -6.69 1.63
C GLY A 493 -22.21 -6.08 1.05
N VAL A 494 -22.08 -6.02 -0.26
CA VAL A 494 -20.96 -5.34 -0.92
C VAL A 494 -21.48 -4.38 -1.98
N LYS A 495 -21.14 -3.10 -1.84
CA LYS A 495 -21.38 -2.07 -2.85
C LYS A 495 -20.07 -1.61 -3.44
N PHE A 496 -19.86 -1.96 -4.71
CA PHE A 496 -18.58 -1.82 -5.40
C PHE A 496 -18.32 -0.43 -5.94
N ARG A 497 -17.03 -0.13 -6.07
CA ARG A 497 -16.51 1.09 -6.64
C ARG A 497 -15.06 0.96 -7.09
N SER A 498 -14.86 0.84 -8.39
CA SER A 498 -13.81 1.61 -9.04
C SER A 498 -14.22 1.83 -10.48
N ASP A 499 -13.62 2.86 -11.07
CA ASP A 499 -13.67 3.20 -12.49
C ASP A 499 -13.45 2.00 -13.42
N ALA A 500 -12.80 0.92 -12.93
CA ALA A 500 -12.61 -0.29 -13.70
C ALA A 500 -12.43 -1.59 -12.86
N GLY A 501 -12.92 -1.62 -11.62
CA GLY A 501 -12.88 -2.83 -10.79
C GLY A 501 -14.03 -3.80 -11.08
N LEU A 502 -13.69 -5.08 -11.22
CA LEU A 502 -14.63 -6.18 -11.32
C LEU A 502 -14.42 -7.14 -10.16
N VAL A 503 -15.52 -7.48 -9.48
CA VAL A 503 -15.53 -8.53 -8.46
C VAL A 503 -16.38 -9.70 -8.91
N LEU A 504 -15.83 -10.88 -8.66
CA LEU A 504 -16.39 -12.16 -9.05
C LEU A 504 -16.58 -13.03 -7.81
N TRP A 505 -17.66 -13.81 -7.81
CA TRP A 505 -17.81 -14.93 -6.89
C TRP A 505 -18.69 -16.03 -7.49
N THR A 506 -18.68 -17.18 -6.84
CA THR A 506 -19.52 -18.32 -7.19
C THR A 506 -20.43 -18.62 -6.00
N ASP A 507 -21.73 -18.78 -6.28
CA ASP A 507 -22.70 -19.20 -5.27
C ASP A 507 -22.70 -20.73 -5.06
N LYS A 508 -23.52 -21.20 -4.12
CA LYS A 508 -23.64 -22.63 -3.78
C LYS A 508 -24.19 -23.50 -4.90
N ASP A 509 -24.81 -22.89 -5.91
CA ASP A 509 -25.34 -23.58 -7.09
C ASP A 509 -24.30 -23.62 -8.24
N GLY A 510 -23.08 -23.13 -8.00
CA GLY A 510 -22.01 -23.06 -8.99
C GLY A 510 -22.21 -21.91 -10.00
N LYS A 511 -23.16 -21.00 -9.77
CA LYS A 511 -23.40 -19.86 -10.66
C LYS A 511 -22.41 -18.75 -10.33
N ARG A 512 -21.72 -18.27 -11.37
CA ARG A 512 -20.82 -17.12 -11.28
C ARG A 512 -21.63 -15.83 -11.28
N HIS A 513 -21.29 -14.94 -10.36
CA HIS A 513 -21.83 -13.60 -10.23
C HIS A 513 -20.74 -12.58 -10.43
N GLU A 514 -21.13 -11.45 -11.02
CA GLU A 514 -20.25 -10.32 -11.27
C GLU A 514 -20.89 -9.06 -10.71
N ARG A 515 -20.05 -8.15 -10.20
CA ARG A 515 -20.49 -6.83 -9.76
C ARG A 515 -19.48 -5.76 -10.13
N THR A 516 -20.04 -4.61 -10.45
CA THR A 516 -19.36 -3.41 -10.95
C THR A 516 -19.97 -2.20 -10.24
N GLN A 517 -19.65 -0.99 -10.72
CA GLN A 517 -20.12 0.26 -10.13
C GLN A 517 -21.66 0.44 -10.13
N ALA A 518 -22.38 -0.14 -11.08
CA ALA A 518 -23.84 -0.06 -11.13
C ALA A 518 -24.46 -1.27 -11.86
N PRO A 519 -25.67 -1.73 -11.46
CA PRO A 519 -26.41 -2.76 -12.17
C PRO A 519 -27.08 -2.19 -13.44
N ALA A 520 -27.87 -3.01 -14.13
CA ALA A 520 -28.57 -2.62 -15.35
C ALA A 520 -29.51 -1.42 -15.13
N PRO A 521 -29.62 -0.48 -16.10
CA PRO A 521 -30.46 0.72 -15.98
C PRO A 521 -31.91 0.40 -15.60
N PHE A 522 -32.47 1.18 -14.66
CA PHE A 522 -33.84 1.06 -14.16
C PHE A 522 -34.18 -0.27 -13.44
N GLU A 523 -33.21 -1.14 -13.17
CA GLU A 523 -33.41 -2.40 -12.43
C GLU A 523 -32.90 -2.30 -10.97
N ALA A 524 -33.28 -3.26 -10.13
CA ALA A 524 -32.75 -3.42 -8.78
C ALA A 524 -32.05 -4.77 -8.62
N SER A 525 -30.94 -4.79 -7.89
CA SER A 525 -30.12 -5.98 -7.67
C SER A 525 -29.67 -6.05 -6.21
N THR A 526 -29.56 -7.26 -5.67
CA THR A 526 -29.07 -7.47 -4.30
C THR A 526 -27.58 -7.12 -4.21
N ILE A 527 -27.22 -6.39 -3.14
CA ILE A 527 -25.81 -6.20 -2.74
C ILE A 527 -25.33 -7.33 -1.83
N THR A 528 -26.23 -8.20 -1.39
CA THR A 528 -25.88 -9.35 -0.54
C THR A 528 -25.05 -10.36 -1.34
N VAL A 529 -23.95 -10.81 -0.73
CA VAL A 529 -23.07 -11.80 -1.32
C VAL A 529 -23.41 -13.18 -0.76
N GLU A 530 -23.81 -14.07 -1.65
CA GLU A 530 -24.02 -15.50 -1.39
C GLU A 530 -22.86 -16.28 -2.01
N VAL A 531 -21.89 -16.65 -1.18
CA VAL A 531 -20.65 -17.32 -1.57
C VAL A 531 -20.59 -18.75 -1.04
N GLU A 532 -20.14 -19.68 -1.86
CA GLU A 532 -19.85 -21.06 -1.44
C GLU A 532 -18.61 -21.10 -0.52
N ASP A 533 -17.52 -20.50 -0.97
CA ASP A 533 -16.20 -20.57 -0.33
C ASP A 533 -15.88 -19.38 0.59
N HIS A 534 -16.88 -18.60 1.01
CA HIS A 534 -16.70 -17.42 1.87
C HIS A 534 -15.69 -16.38 1.32
N THR A 535 -15.52 -16.30 -0.01
CA THR A 535 -14.53 -15.43 -0.64
C THR A 535 -15.05 -14.78 -1.92
N ILE A 536 -14.59 -13.55 -2.16
CA ILE A 536 -14.72 -12.83 -3.43
C ILE A 536 -13.35 -12.68 -4.09
N PHE A 537 -13.35 -12.48 -5.40
CA PHE A 537 -12.16 -12.42 -6.25
C PHE A 537 -12.11 -11.14 -7.06
N THR A 538 -10.94 -10.52 -7.14
CA THR A 538 -10.70 -9.34 -8.00
C THR A 538 -10.03 -9.74 -9.32
N CYS A 539 -10.30 -8.97 -10.37
CA CYS A 539 -9.60 -9.10 -11.67
C CYS A 539 -8.30 -8.27 -11.70
N TYR A 540 -7.80 -7.95 -12.89
CA TYR A 540 -6.50 -7.30 -13.11
C TYR A 540 -6.36 -5.88 -12.54
N GLU A 541 -7.48 -5.27 -12.17
CA GLU A 541 -7.54 -3.85 -11.79
C GLU A 541 -7.58 -3.65 -10.28
N GLY A 542 -7.84 -4.72 -9.51
CA GLY A 542 -8.22 -4.61 -8.11
C GLY A 542 -9.58 -3.91 -7.95
N VAL A 543 -9.93 -3.49 -6.73
CA VAL A 543 -11.21 -2.80 -6.45
C VAL A 543 -11.17 -2.00 -5.15
N VAL A 544 -11.98 -0.94 -5.06
CA VAL A 544 -12.41 -0.33 -3.79
C VAL A 544 -13.90 -0.61 -3.59
N PHE A 545 -14.37 -0.86 -2.37
CA PHE A 545 -15.80 -1.02 -2.12
C PHE A 545 -16.20 -0.68 -0.69
N VAL A 546 -17.50 -0.52 -0.49
CA VAL A 546 -18.11 -0.47 0.84
C VAL A 546 -18.67 -1.84 1.19
N LEU A 547 -18.17 -2.40 2.29
CA LEU A 547 -18.65 -3.63 2.91
C LEU A 547 -19.69 -3.28 3.98
N PHE A 548 -20.80 -4.01 3.99
CA PHE A 548 -21.86 -3.92 4.98
C PHE A 548 -21.90 -5.23 5.77
N GLU A 549 -21.41 -5.17 7.00
CA GLU A 549 -21.42 -6.30 7.94
C GLU A 549 -22.54 -6.12 8.96
N LYS A 550 -23.23 -7.22 9.32
CA LYS A 550 -24.31 -7.14 10.31
C LYS A 550 -23.80 -6.59 11.65
N SER A 551 -24.53 -5.61 12.20
CA SER A 551 -24.32 -5.06 13.53
C SER A 551 -25.49 -5.37 14.44
N THR A 552 -25.20 -5.57 15.73
CA THR A 552 -26.19 -5.61 16.80
C THR A 552 -26.17 -4.35 17.66
N ALA A 553 -25.26 -3.40 17.38
CA ALA A 553 -25.04 -2.22 18.21
C ALA A 553 -25.81 -0.97 17.74
N SER A 554 -26.28 -0.93 16.48
CA SER A 554 -26.98 0.22 15.88
C SER A 554 -28.47 -0.03 15.64
N GLY A 555 -29.12 -0.68 16.61
CA GLY A 555 -30.56 -0.94 16.63
C GLY A 555 -31.01 -2.23 15.92
N GLN A 556 -32.31 -2.50 15.97
CA GLN A 556 -32.93 -3.71 15.38
C GLN A 556 -34.19 -3.34 14.62
N LEU A 557 -34.43 -4.07 13.54
CA LEU A 557 -35.62 -3.90 12.70
C LEU A 557 -36.92 -4.33 13.41
N PRO A 558 -38.06 -3.69 13.08
CA PRO A 558 -38.21 -2.51 12.24
C PRO A 558 -37.85 -1.21 12.99
N PHE A 559 -37.31 -0.22 12.27
CA PHE A 559 -37.01 1.09 12.83
C PHE A 559 -38.26 1.98 12.82
N THR A 560 -38.83 2.23 13.98
CA THR A 560 -40.08 3.01 14.15
C THR A 560 -39.83 4.44 14.63
N ASP A 561 -38.62 4.74 15.09
CA ASP A 561 -38.23 6.04 15.64
C ASP A 561 -36.77 6.35 15.30
N MET A 562 -36.44 7.62 15.03
CA MET A 562 -35.08 8.02 14.65
C MET A 562 -34.03 7.81 15.76
N SER A 563 -34.43 7.73 17.04
CA SER A 563 -33.52 7.38 18.14
C SER A 563 -32.97 5.95 18.02
N GLN A 564 -33.70 5.05 17.33
CA GLN A 564 -33.24 3.68 17.06
C GLN A 564 -32.21 3.62 15.92
N LEU A 565 -32.08 4.69 15.13
CA LEU A 565 -31.17 4.81 13.99
C LEU A 565 -29.90 5.59 14.34
N CYS A 566 -29.59 5.79 15.62
CA CYS A 566 -28.38 6.47 16.05
C CYS A 566 -27.13 5.84 15.40
N ALA A 567 -26.33 6.66 14.72
CA ALA A 567 -25.13 6.22 14.04
C ALA A 567 -23.90 6.36 14.96
N HIS A 568 -23.00 5.38 14.92
CA HIS A 568 -21.79 5.36 15.74
C HIS A 568 -20.53 5.42 14.87
N ASN A 569 -19.58 6.25 15.28
CA ASN A 569 -18.26 6.34 14.66
C ASN A 569 -17.43 5.09 15.00
N LEU A 570 -16.89 4.43 13.97
CA LEU A 570 -16.07 3.21 14.11
C LEU A 570 -14.58 3.42 13.84
N PHE A 571 -14.12 4.65 13.59
CA PHE A 571 -12.72 4.91 13.27
C PHE A 571 -11.79 4.45 14.40
N SER A 572 -10.90 3.50 14.08
CA SER A 572 -9.97 2.92 15.04
C SER A 572 -8.82 3.88 15.41
N LEU A 573 -8.02 3.49 16.40
CA LEU A 573 -6.88 4.28 16.90
C LEU A 573 -5.82 4.63 15.85
N ARG A 574 -5.87 4.04 14.64
CA ARG A 574 -5.01 4.41 13.50
C ARG A 574 -5.28 5.82 12.96
N PHE A 575 -6.43 6.43 13.26
CA PHE A 575 -6.82 7.74 12.73
C PHE A 575 -6.67 8.88 13.75
N PRO A 576 -6.51 10.14 13.28
CA PRO A 576 -6.45 11.32 14.14
C PRO A 576 -7.66 11.43 15.08
N SER A 577 -7.45 12.00 16.27
CA SER A 577 -8.52 12.20 17.25
C SER A 577 -9.69 13.05 16.72
N SER A 578 -9.40 14.01 15.83
CA SER A 578 -10.42 14.82 15.16
C SER A 578 -11.43 13.95 14.39
N VAL A 579 -10.96 12.94 13.66
CA VAL A 579 -11.81 11.99 12.93
C VAL A 579 -12.54 11.06 13.90
N ARG A 580 -11.83 10.47 14.87
CA ARG A 580 -12.41 9.50 15.83
C ARG A 580 -13.50 10.10 16.73
N HIS A 581 -13.42 11.39 17.01
CA HIS A 581 -14.40 12.09 17.85
C HIS A 581 -15.45 12.85 17.04
N THR A 582 -15.50 12.66 15.71
CA THR A 582 -16.56 13.23 14.88
C THR A 582 -17.86 12.46 15.10
N ALA A 583 -18.96 13.19 15.28
CA ALA A 583 -20.30 12.62 15.39
C ALA A 583 -21.03 12.76 14.06
N PHE A 584 -21.88 11.79 13.73
CA PHE A 584 -22.68 11.77 12.50
C PHE A 584 -24.18 11.75 12.85
N PRO A 585 -24.76 12.89 13.24
CA PRO A 585 -26.17 12.94 13.61
C PRO A 585 -27.09 12.88 12.39
N TRP A 586 -28.28 12.32 12.57
CA TRP A 586 -29.38 12.51 11.64
C TRP A 586 -29.96 13.91 11.82
N VAL A 587 -30.03 14.67 10.72
CA VAL A 587 -30.62 16.01 10.67
C VAL A 587 -31.89 15.93 9.85
N LYS A 588 -32.99 16.47 10.39
CA LYS A 588 -34.25 16.53 9.66
C LYS A 588 -34.08 17.47 8.47
N VAL A 589 -34.52 17.06 7.29
CA VAL A 589 -34.21 17.78 6.05
C VAL A 589 -34.79 19.19 6.03
N GLU A 590 -35.92 19.44 6.71
CA GLU A 590 -36.47 20.80 6.85
C GLU A 590 -35.52 21.78 7.57
N ASP A 591 -34.63 21.27 8.43
CA ASP A 591 -33.64 22.04 9.19
C ASP A 591 -32.31 22.19 8.44
N ALA A 592 -32.15 21.53 7.29
CA ALA A 592 -30.92 21.59 6.52
C ALA A 592 -30.74 22.98 5.86
N PRO A 593 -29.50 23.52 5.78
CA PRO A 593 -29.24 24.84 5.17
C PRO A 593 -29.72 24.95 3.71
N TRP A 594 -29.78 23.83 2.99
CA TRP A 594 -30.17 23.74 1.58
C TRP A 594 -31.68 23.45 1.38
N ALA A 595 -32.45 23.27 2.47
CA ALA A 595 -33.88 22.99 2.41
C ALA A 595 -34.66 24.17 1.81
N ASN A 596 -34.24 25.41 2.12
CA ASN A 596 -34.87 26.66 1.66
C ASN A 596 -36.40 26.67 1.91
N GLY A 597 -36.84 26.14 3.07
CA GLY A 597 -38.24 26.09 3.48
C GLY A 597 -39.08 24.94 2.92
N ARG A 598 -38.46 24.00 2.19
CA ARG A 598 -39.09 22.75 1.70
C ARG A 598 -39.14 21.66 2.78
N PHE A 599 -39.91 20.59 2.52
CA PHE A 599 -39.99 19.36 3.33
C PHE A 599 -40.53 19.52 4.76
N LYS A 600 -41.35 20.56 4.99
CA LYS A 600 -41.83 20.89 6.33
C LYS A 600 -42.75 19.80 6.89
N GLY A 601 -42.42 19.32 8.08
CA GLY A 601 -43.18 18.28 8.77
C GLY A 601 -43.01 16.87 8.21
N ASP A 602 -42.22 16.68 7.15
CA ASP A 602 -41.94 15.36 6.59
C ASP A 602 -40.94 14.62 7.49
N GLU A 603 -41.19 13.34 7.76
CA GLU A 603 -40.23 12.46 8.44
C GLU A 603 -39.12 12.03 7.47
N PHE A 604 -38.36 13.02 7.00
CA PHE A 604 -37.27 12.91 6.03
C PHE A 604 -35.97 13.43 6.66
N TYR A 605 -34.95 12.59 6.76
CA TYR A 605 -33.69 12.92 7.44
C TYR A 605 -32.47 12.63 6.56
N ASN A 606 -31.39 13.38 6.81
CA ASN A 606 -30.10 13.23 6.14
C ASN A 606 -28.99 13.06 7.18
N LEU A 607 -28.01 12.24 6.85
CA LEU A 607 -26.73 12.13 7.55
C LEU A 607 -25.64 12.45 6.53
N VAL A 608 -24.99 13.60 6.72
CA VAL A 608 -23.85 14.06 5.91
C VAL A 608 -22.66 13.14 6.11
N GLY A 609 -21.86 12.95 5.06
CA GLY A 609 -21.04 11.75 4.97
C GLY A 609 -19.60 11.96 4.58
N PHE A 610 -19.21 11.24 3.53
CA PHE A 610 -17.85 10.81 3.31
C PHE A 610 -17.42 11.09 1.87
N HIS A 611 -16.45 11.98 1.71
CA HIS A 611 -15.73 12.13 0.45
C HIS A 611 -14.74 10.99 0.35
N VAL A 612 -14.61 10.38 -0.81
CA VAL A 612 -13.55 9.38 -1.02
C VAL A 612 -12.87 9.68 -2.36
N ARG A 613 -11.55 9.84 -2.30
CA ARG A 613 -10.71 10.30 -3.40
C ARG A 613 -9.48 9.41 -3.54
N TYR A 614 -8.87 9.40 -4.73
CA TYR A 614 -7.55 8.80 -4.87
C TYR A 614 -6.50 9.59 -4.07
N ALA A 615 -5.56 8.86 -3.47
CA ALA A 615 -4.50 9.39 -2.61
C ALA A 615 -3.27 9.88 -3.38
N ASP A 616 -3.23 9.67 -4.70
CA ASP A 616 -2.17 10.16 -5.56
C ASP A 616 -2.35 11.65 -5.89
N ASP A 617 -1.43 12.19 -6.70
CA ASP A 617 -1.41 13.60 -7.09
C ASP A 617 -2.66 14.05 -7.89
N SER A 618 -3.47 13.12 -8.42
CA SER A 618 -4.69 13.48 -9.13
C SER A 618 -5.75 14.01 -8.17
N ASN A 619 -5.78 13.48 -6.94
CA ASN A 619 -6.82 13.76 -5.94
C ASN A 619 -8.25 13.65 -6.54
N GLU A 620 -8.40 12.76 -7.52
CA GLU A 620 -9.64 12.55 -8.26
C GLU A 620 -10.73 12.05 -7.30
N SER A 621 -11.92 12.64 -7.43
CA SER A 621 -13.10 12.12 -6.74
C SER A 621 -13.42 10.76 -7.32
N ILE A 622 -13.57 9.75 -6.48
CA ILE A 622 -14.09 8.47 -6.97
C ILE A 622 -15.62 8.43 -6.74
N CYS A 623 -16.12 9.15 -5.71
CA CYS A 623 -17.51 9.22 -5.24
C CYS A 623 -17.61 9.97 -3.89
N TYR A 624 -18.78 10.54 -3.63
CA TYR A 624 -19.25 11.01 -2.33
C TYR A 624 -20.35 10.08 -1.79
N ILE A 625 -20.37 9.85 -0.48
CA ILE A 625 -21.28 8.90 0.19
C ILE A 625 -22.06 9.66 1.27
N GLN A 626 -23.38 9.57 1.25
CA GLN A 626 -24.23 10.10 2.32
C GLN A 626 -25.46 9.21 2.54
N LEU A 627 -26.16 9.39 3.67
CA LEU A 627 -27.27 8.54 4.05
C LEU A 627 -28.56 9.33 4.25
N TRP A 628 -29.68 8.65 4.04
CA TRP A 628 -31.01 9.25 4.07
C TRP A 628 -32.01 8.30 4.72
N THR A 629 -33.06 8.88 5.32
CA THR A 629 -34.22 8.11 5.78
C THR A 629 -35.53 8.76 5.37
N ALA A 630 -36.55 7.96 5.11
CA ALA A 630 -37.90 8.42 4.84
C ALA A 630 -38.92 7.57 5.59
N GLY A 631 -39.80 8.22 6.33
CA GLY A 631 -40.93 7.59 7.01
C GLY A 631 -42.02 7.14 6.04
N VAL A 632 -43.02 6.42 6.57
CA VAL A 632 -44.17 5.93 5.79
C VAL A 632 -44.91 7.10 5.12
N ASN A 633 -45.31 6.92 3.85
CA ASN A 633 -45.94 7.93 2.99
C ASN A 633 -45.07 9.15 2.63
N VAL A 634 -43.79 9.21 3.01
CA VAL A 634 -42.91 10.34 2.70
C VAL A 634 -42.31 10.22 1.30
N SER A 635 -42.22 11.35 0.59
CA SER A 635 -41.45 11.50 -0.64
C SER A 635 -40.24 12.39 -0.39
N ALA A 636 -39.07 11.98 -0.87
CA ALA A 636 -37.86 12.79 -0.86
C ALA A 636 -37.91 13.98 -1.84
N GLY A 637 -39.02 14.15 -2.58
CA GLY A 637 -39.25 15.24 -3.53
C GLY A 637 -38.61 14.99 -4.90
N PHE A 638 -39.38 15.20 -5.96
CA PHE A 638 -38.88 15.06 -7.33
C PHE A 638 -37.85 16.14 -7.65
N HIS A 639 -36.67 15.71 -8.09
CA HIS A 639 -35.55 16.56 -8.50
C HIS A 639 -34.83 15.96 -9.73
N ASN A 640 -33.86 16.68 -10.30
CA ASN A 640 -33.21 16.28 -11.56
C ASN A 640 -31.73 16.68 -11.66
N HIS A 641 -31.09 16.99 -10.53
CA HIS A 641 -29.65 17.30 -10.43
C HIS A 641 -29.14 18.42 -11.36
N ILE A 642 -29.97 19.39 -11.71
CA ILE A 642 -29.51 20.51 -12.56
C ILE A 642 -28.46 21.41 -11.88
N GLY A 643 -28.40 21.41 -10.55
CA GLY A 643 -27.49 22.25 -9.76
C GLY A 643 -26.07 21.72 -9.60
N GLN A 644 -25.85 20.42 -9.75
CA GLN A 644 -24.54 19.77 -9.57
C GLN A 644 -24.47 18.49 -10.42
N SER A 645 -23.33 18.22 -11.04
CA SER A 645 -23.15 17.07 -11.93
C SER A 645 -22.58 15.86 -11.18
N PHE A 646 -23.33 14.77 -11.14
CA PHE A 646 -22.89 13.43 -10.72
C PHE A 646 -23.92 12.40 -11.17
N PRO A 647 -23.50 11.18 -11.56
CA PRO A 647 -24.39 10.03 -11.54
C PRO A 647 -24.50 9.46 -10.12
N GLU A 648 -25.72 9.26 -9.63
CA GLU A 648 -25.99 8.64 -8.34
C GLU A 648 -26.56 7.23 -8.45
N ILE A 649 -26.16 6.37 -7.51
CA ILE A 649 -26.76 5.06 -7.26
C ILE A 649 -27.11 4.96 -5.79
N HIS A 650 -28.32 4.51 -5.47
CA HIS A 650 -28.74 4.28 -4.09
C HIS A 650 -28.70 2.80 -3.72
N ALA A 651 -28.14 2.51 -2.55
CA ALA A 651 -28.22 1.21 -1.91
C ALA A 651 -29.14 1.29 -0.68
N CYS A 652 -30.23 0.55 -0.72
CA CYS A 652 -31.18 0.42 0.38
C CYS A 652 -30.60 -0.53 1.44
N ILE A 653 -30.36 -0.04 2.66
CA ILE A 653 -30.01 -0.88 3.80
C ILE A 653 -31.29 -1.52 4.34
N VAL A 654 -32.33 -0.71 4.50
CA VAL A 654 -33.63 -1.10 5.07
C VAL A 654 -34.75 -0.50 4.25
N ASN A 655 -35.69 -1.33 3.83
CA ASN A 655 -36.96 -0.90 3.29
C ASN A 655 -38.06 -1.11 4.34
N GLY A 656 -38.51 -0.04 4.99
CA GLY A 656 -39.38 -0.09 6.16
C GLY A 656 -40.75 -0.70 5.89
N THR A 657 -41.23 -0.61 4.65
CA THR A 657 -42.54 -1.15 4.21
C THR A 657 -42.42 -2.32 3.23
N GLY A 658 -41.20 -2.62 2.76
CA GLY A 658 -40.94 -3.50 1.62
C GLY A 658 -41.40 -2.95 0.27
N LYS A 659 -41.85 -1.69 0.19
CA LYS A 659 -42.40 -1.05 -1.02
C LYS A 659 -41.75 0.29 -1.36
N GLY A 660 -40.81 0.76 -0.54
CA GLY A 660 -40.03 1.97 -0.83
C GLY A 660 -39.11 1.78 -2.04
N GLY A 661 -38.74 2.86 -2.71
CA GLY A 661 -37.80 2.82 -3.81
C GLY A 661 -37.78 4.08 -4.66
N MET A 662 -37.20 3.97 -5.85
CA MET A 662 -37.01 5.11 -6.75
C MET A 662 -38.14 5.22 -7.77
N SER A 663 -38.62 6.45 -7.95
CA SER A 663 -39.58 6.81 -8.99
C SER A 663 -38.98 7.80 -9.97
N TRP A 664 -39.29 7.68 -11.25
CA TRP A 664 -38.81 8.59 -12.30
C TRP A 664 -39.90 8.92 -13.32
N ALA A 665 -39.92 10.17 -13.79
CA ALA A 665 -40.86 10.64 -14.80
C ALA A 665 -40.63 9.93 -16.14
N THR A 666 -41.74 9.47 -16.75
CA THR A 666 -41.75 8.83 -18.08
C THR A 666 -42.21 9.78 -19.18
N VAL A 667 -42.56 11.01 -18.81
CA VAL A 667 -42.90 12.12 -19.71
C VAL A 667 -41.73 13.11 -19.81
N ALA A 668 -41.76 13.95 -20.84
CA ALA A 668 -40.78 15.03 -21.00
C ALA A 668 -40.82 16.02 -19.82
N ASP A 669 -39.67 16.60 -19.44
CA ASP A 669 -39.52 17.40 -18.21
C ASP A 669 -40.51 18.57 -18.12
N GLY A 670 -40.81 19.24 -19.23
CA GLY A 670 -41.78 20.34 -19.28
C GLY A 670 -43.25 19.92 -19.11
N ARG A 671 -43.54 18.61 -19.05
CA ARG A 671 -44.89 18.06 -18.83
C ARG A 671 -45.04 17.39 -17.46
N PHE A 672 -44.01 17.42 -16.62
CA PHE A 672 -44.03 16.87 -15.28
C PHE A 672 -44.06 18.00 -14.26
N ASP A 673 -45.01 17.98 -13.32
CA ASP A 673 -45.03 18.90 -12.18
C ASP A 673 -44.37 18.20 -10.98
N PRO A 674 -43.13 18.57 -10.59
CA PRO A 674 -42.44 17.95 -9.46
C PRO A 674 -43.06 18.31 -8.10
N VAL A 675 -43.90 19.36 -8.03
CA VAL A 675 -44.59 19.77 -6.80
C VAL A 675 -45.86 18.94 -6.60
N ASN A 676 -46.58 18.65 -7.68
CA ASN A 676 -47.81 17.84 -7.67
C ASN A 676 -47.69 16.66 -8.66
N PRO A 677 -46.89 15.64 -8.35
CA PRO A 677 -46.58 14.57 -9.31
C PRO A 677 -47.81 13.71 -9.62
N ASP A 678 -48.15 13.58 -10.91
CA ASP A 678 -49.18 12.66 -11.39
C ASP A 678 -48.62 11.23 -11.45
N LYS A 679 -49.29 10.28 -10.78
CA LYS A 679 -48.93 8.85 -10.76
C LYS A 679 -48.88 8.20 -12.14
N ASN A 680 -49.60 8.73 -13.13
CA ASN A 680 -49.57 8.21 -14.50
C ASN A 680 -48.37 8.72 -15.31
N ALA A 681 -47.65 9.73 -14.80
CA ALA A 681 -46.55 10.39 -15.48
C ALA A 681 -45.16 9.92 -15.00
N TYR A 682 -45.11 8.95 -14.08
CA TYR A 682 -43.87 8.36 -13.59
C TYR A 682 -43.98 6.84 -13.43
N SER A 683 -42.82 6.17 -13.45
CA SER A 683 -42.68 4.75 -13.13
C SER A 683 -41.84 4.60 -11.87
N SER A 684 -41.79 3.39 -11.30
CA SER A 684 -41.08 3.12 -10.05
C SER A 684 -40.38 1.77 -10.09
N VAL A 685 -39.25 1.70 -9.39
CA VAL A 685 -38.56 0.47 -9.04
C VAL A 685 -38.50 0.37 -7.52
N VAL A 686 -39.03 -0.72 -6.97
CA VAL A 686 -38.88 -1.03 -5.55
C VAL A 686 -37.43 -1.42 -5.33
N VAL A 687 -36.80 -0.87 -4.28
CA VAL A 687 -35.42 -1.22 -3.91
C VAL A 687 -35.47 -1.95 -2.57
N PRO A 688 -35.47 -3.30 -2.56
CA PRO A 688 -35.58 -4.07 -1.32
C PRO A 688 -34.42 -3.80 -0.36
N SER A 689 -34.57 -4.20 0.91
CA SER A 689 -33.47 -4.17 1.87
C SER A 689 -32.24 -4.91 1.33
N MET A 690 -31.05 -4.37 1.58
CA MET A 690 -29.77 -4.89 1.07
C MET A 690 -29.75 -5.06 -0.46
N SER A 691 -30.32 -4.08 -1.17
CA SER A 691 -30.30 -4.00 -2.64
C SER A 691 -29.95 -2.60 -3.13
N GLU A 692 -29.44 -2.51 -4.35
CA GLU A 692 -29.16 -1.26 -5.07
C GLU A 692 -29.98 -1.17 -6.35
N HIS A 693 -30.21 0.04 -6.86
CA HIS A 693 -30.82 0.25 -8.18
C HIS A 693 -29.79 0.63 -9.24
N GLY A 694 -30.14 0.47 -10.52
CA GLY A 694 -29.30 0.86 -11.65
C GLY A 694 -29.49 2.33 -12.06
N PRO A 695 -28.73 2.78 -13.07
CA PRO A 695 -28.81 4.14 -13.59
C PRO A 695 -30.24 4.59 -13.92
N LEU A 696 -30.59 5.80 -13.45
CA LEU A 696 -31.85 6.48 -13.78
C LEU A 696 -31.65 7.71 -14.67
N TRP A 697 -30.40 8.17 -14.84
CA TRP A 697 -30.07 9.25 -15.76
C TRP A 697 -30.27 8.80 -17.22
N ARG A 698 -30.40 9.78 -18.10
CA ARG A 698 -30.53 9.52 -19.54
C ARG A 698 -29.16 9.16 -20.10
N THR A 699 -29.14 8.10 -20.89
CA THR A 699 -27.93 7.61 -21.57
C THR A 699 -28.17 7.53 -23.07
N SER A 700 -27.07 7.54 -23.83
CA SER A 700 -27.10 7.17 -25.24
C SER A 700 -27.29 5.66 -25.42
N ALA A 701 -27.43 5.21 -26.67
CA ALA A 701 -27.64 3.79 -26.98
C ALA A 701 -26.49 2.89 -26.48
N ASP A 702 -25.27 3.42 -26.44
CA ASP A 702 -24.08 2.71 -25.98
C ASP A 702 -23.82 2.88 -24.47
N GLY A 703 -24.71 3.57 -23.73
CA GLY A 703 -24.62 3.76 -22.29
C GLY A 703 -23.87 5.02 -21.84
N MET A 704 -23.43 5.88 -22.77
CA MET A 704 -22.79 7.16 -22.44
C MET A 704 -23.79 8.08 -21.73
N PRO A 705 -23.45 8.73 -20.60
CA PRO A 705 -24.35 9.69 -19.95
C PRO A 705 -24.61 10.89 -20.87
N LEU A 706 -25.87 11.31 -20.98
CA LEU A 706 -26.21 12.56 -21.64
C LEU A 706 -25.89 13.73 -20.72
N PHE A 707 -25.39 14.82 -21.31
CA PHE A 707 -25.09 16.06 -20.59
C PHE A 707 -26.00 17.18 -21.06
N ARG A 708 -26.40 18.04 -20.13
CA ARG A 708 -27.09 19.30 -20.43
C ARG A 708 -26.09 20.37 -20.84
N ASP A 709 -26.58 21.47 -21.38
CA ASP A 709 -25.77 22.63 -21.80
C ASP A 709 -24.93 23.24 -20.67
N ASN A 710 -25.36 23.07 -19.41
CA ASN A 710 -24.61 23.52 -18.23
C ASN A 710 -23.60 22.48 -17.70
N GLY A 711 -23.38 21.37 -18.42
CA GLY A 711 -22.42 20.33 -18.08
C GLY A 711 -22.90 19.32 -17.01
N THR A 712 -24.17 19.37 -16.59
CA THR A 712 -24.72 18.37 -15.66
C THR A 712 -25.20 17.12 -16.38
N VAL A 713 -25.05 15.96 -15.73
CA VAL A 713 -25.67 14.71 -16.18
C VAL A 713 -27.18 14.91 -16.27
N ASP A 714 -27.78 14.52 -17.40
CA ASP A 714 -29.20 14.72 -17.65
C ASP A 714 -30.04 13.62 -17.00
N TYR A 715 -30.86 14.02 -16.04
CA TYR A 715 -31.83 13.18 -15.36
C TYR A 715 -33.26 13.55 -15.74
N PRO A 716 -34.18 12.57 -15.87
CA PRO A 716 -35.60 12.86 -15.70
C PRO A 716 -35.87 13.31 -14.26
N TRP A 717 -37.00 13.95 -14.01
CA TRP A 717 -37.47 14.15 -12.63
C TRP A 717 -37.57 12.80 -11.91
N HIS A 718 -36.95 12.67 -10.74
CA HIS A 718 -36.98 11.44 -9.96
C HIS A 718 -36.94 11.71 -8.46
N ALA A 719 -37.36 10.73 -7.65
CA ALA A 719 -37.38 10.81 -6.19
C ALA A 719 -37.34 9.42 -5.56
N TRP A 720 -36.83 9.32 -4.33
CA TRP A 720 -37.19 8.21 -3.44
C TRP A 720 -38.60 8.43 -2.89
N ILE A 721 -39.45 7.41 -2.94
CA ILE A 721 -40.80 7.42 -2.36
C ILE A 721 -40.94 6.23 -1.43
N ALA A 722 -41.21 6.50 -0.15
CA ALA A 722 -41.49 5.46 0.82
C ALA A 722 -42.83 4.78 0.53
N GLY A 723 -42.98 3.52 0.96
CA GLY A 723 -44.24 2.81 0.78
C GLY A 723 -45.41 3.46 1.54
N ASN A 724 -46.61 3.29 0.99
CA ASN A 724 -47.82 3.77 1.66
C ASN A 724 -48.18 2.90 2.87
N GLY A 725 -48.63 3.54 3.95
CA GLY A 725 -49.03 2.84 5.18
C GLY A 725 -49.66 3.76 6.22
N ASP A 726 -49.89 3.21 7.41
CA ASP A 726 -50.43 3.93 8.56
C ASP A 726 -49.30 4.71 9.28
N PRO A 727 -49.32 6.05 9.34
CA PRO A 727 -48.28 6.84 10.01
C PRO A 727 -48.12 6.50 11.49
N ASP A 728 -49.18 6.01 12.16
CA ASP A 728 -49.12 5.57 13.56
C ASP A 728 -48.33 4.26 13.73
N LYS A 729 -48.03 3.58 12.62
CA LYS A 729 -47.15 2.41 12.52
C LYS A 729 -45.90 2.75 11.72
N GLN A 730 -45.24 3.83 12.15
CA GLN A 730 -44.06 4.35 11.48
C GLN A 730 -43.01 3.26 11.27
N THR A 731 -42.47 3.21 10.06
CA THR A 731 -41.27 2.46 9.72
C THR A 731 -40.43 3.27 8.74
N PHE A 732 -39.12 3.31 8.97
CA PHE A 732 -38.22 4.10 8.13
C PHE A 732 -37.59 3.24 7.04
N ASP A 733 -37.60 3.77 5.82
CA ASP A 733 -36.61 3.41 4.81
C ASP A 733 -35.26 4.03 5.20
N VAL A 734 -34.17 3.31 4.99
CA VAL A 734 -32.79 3.79 5.18
C VAL A 734 -31.96 3.40 3.97
N TRP A 735 -31.38 4.38 3.29
CA TRP A 735 -30.56 4.15 2.11
C TRP A 735 -29.30 5.02 2.10
N VAL A 736 -28.32 4.56 1.34
CA VAL A 736 -27.05 5.23 1.10
C VAL A 736 -27.06 5.75 -0.34
N ALA A 737 -26.72 7.02 -0.55
CA ALA A 737 -26.46 7.60 -1.86
C ALA A 737 -24.96 7.52 -2.16
N PHE A 738 -24.62 7.02 -3.35
CA PHE A 738 -23.27 7.04 -3.91
C PHE A 738 -23.25 7.95 -5.12
N GLU A 739 -22.63 9.12 -4.98
CA GLU A 739 -22.54 10.14 -6.02
C GLU A 739 -21.19 10.05 -6.72
N PHE A 740 -21.16 9.56 -7.95
CA PHE A 740 -19.95 9.30 -8.71
C PHE A 740 -19.57 10.46 -9.64
N PRO A 741 -18.33 10.52 -10.13
CA PRO A 741 -18.04 11.17 -11.40
C PRO A 741 -18.78 10.47 -12.56
N PRO A 742 -19.03 11.16 -13.68
CA PRO A 742 -19.61 10.53 -14.88
C PRO A 742 -18.85 9.28 -15.33
N PHE A 743 -19.60 8.23 -15.72
CA PHE A 743 -19.07 6.98 -16.27
C PHE A 743 -20.06 6.40 -17.29
N ILE A 744 -19.58 5.53 -18.18
CA ILE A 744 -20.42 4.81 -19.15
C ILE A 744 -21.14 3.67 -18.42
N SER A 745 -22.47 3.60 -18.53
CA SER A 745 -23.25 2.51 -17.97
C SER A 745 -23.46 1.36 -18.96
N LEU A 746 -24.07 0.26 -18.49
CA LEU A 746 -24.55 -0.78 -19.38
C LEU A 746 -25.58 -0.23 -20.37
N ALA A 747 -25.45 -0.59 -21.65
CA ALA A 747 -26.39 -0.25 -22.71
C ALA A 747 -27.73 -0.98 -22.52
N LYS A 748 -28.84 -0.31 -22.86
CA LYS A 748 -30.20 -0.85 -22.70
C LYS A 748 -30.54 -1.96 -23.71
N GLU A 749 -29.94 -1.94 -24.90
CA GLU A 749 -30.12 -2.92 -25.96
C GLU A 749 -28.79 -3.59 -26.29
N ALA A 750 -28.47 -4.69 -25.58
CA ALA A 750 -27.23 -5.42 -25.80
C ALA A 750 -27.38 -6.40 -26.98
N ASN A 751 -26.95 -6.00 -28.18
CA ASN A 751 -26.77 -6.88 -29.33
C ASN A 751 -25.30 -7.02 -29.68
N ALA A 752 -24.48 -7.56 -28.77
CA ALA A 752 -23.10 -7.90 -29.07
C ALA A 752 -22.81 -9.35 -28.67
N ARG A 753 -22.15 -10.08 -29.58
CA ARG A 753 -21.57 -11.39 -29.26
C ARG A 753 -20.34 -11.14 -28.38
N VAL A 754 -20.31 -11.74 -27.20
CA VAL A 754 -19.14 -11.66 -26.31
C VAL A 754 -17.95 -12.34 -26.98
N LEU A 755 -16.90 -11.57 -27.26
CA LEU A 755 -15.58 -12.12 -27.63
C LEU A 755 -15.02 -12.92 -26.46
N GLU A 756 -14.50 -14.11 -26.73
CA GLU A 756 -13.81 -14.88 -25.72
C GLU A 756 -12.56 -14.13 -25.23
N SER A 757 -12.22 -14.25 -23.95
CA SER A 757 -10.99 -13.66 -23.43
C SER A 757 -9.78 -14.32 -24.08
N GLY A 758 -8.84 -13.52 -24.57
CA GLY A 758 -7.64 -14.04 -25.23
C GLY A 758 -6.87 -12.98 -26.00
N LYS A 759 -5.76 -13.42 -26.61
CA LYS A 759 -4.95 -12.59 -27.49
C LYS A 759 -5.37 -12.81 -28.93
N TYR A 760 -5.55 -11.74 -29.69
CA TYR A 760 -6.03 -11.81 -31.06
C TYR A 760 -5.09 -11.13 -32.04
N ARG A 761 -5.05 -11.65 -33.26
CA ARG A 761 -4.63 -10.89 -34.43
C ARG A 761 -5.87 -10.32 -35.09
N LEU A 762 -5.87 -9.02 -35.32
CA LEU A 762 -6.98 -8.33 -35.98
C LEU A 762 -6.67 -8.24 -37.47
N ILE A 763 -7.36 -9.05 -38.27
CA ILE A 763 -7.07 -9.18 -39.70
C ILE A 763 -8.15 -8.44 -40.50
N ASN A 764 -7.75 -7.49 -41.33
CA ASN A 764 -8.68 -6.84 -42.23
C ASN A 764 -9.10 -7.81 -43.34
N ALA A 765 -10.40 -8.06 -43.50
CA ALA A 765 -10.91 -9.07 -44.42
C ALA A 765 -10.69 -8.72 -45.91
N LYS A 766 -10.45 -7.44 -46.23
CA LYS A 766 -10.20 -6.99 -47.61
C LYS A 766 -8.70 -6.90 -47.92
N ALA A 767 -7.93 -6.30 -47.02
CA ALA A 767 -6.48 -6.15 -47.22
C ALA A 767 -5.71 -7.45 -46.94
N GLU A 768 -6.34 -8.43 -46.28
CA GLU A 768 -5.72 -9.68 -45.80
C GLU A 768 -4.48 -9.46 -44.90
N ALA A 769 -4.36 -8.24 -44.36
CA ALA A 769 -3.27 -7.75 -43.54
C ALA A 769 -3.72 -7.56 -42.09
N ALA A 770 -2.77 -7.58 -41.15
CA ALA A 770 -3.04 -7.49 -39.71
C ALA A 770 -2.83 -6.06 -39.19
N ALA A 771 -3.72 -5.60 -38.30
CA ALA A 771 -3.57 -4.32 -37.62
C ALA A 771 -2.34 -4.32 -36.70
N ALA A 772 -1.57 -3.23 -36.74
CA ALA A 772 -0.39 -3.03 -35.91
C ALA A 772 -0.20 -1.54 -35.60
N VAL A 773 0.44 -1.25 -34.46
CA VAL A 773 1.03 0.06 -34.21
C VAL A 773 2.32 0.15 -35.03
N GLU A 774 2.46 1.20 -35.83
CA GLU A 774 3.59 1.37 -36.74
C GLU A 774 4.92 1.27 -35.98
N GLY A 775 5.82 0.39 -36.45
CA GLY A 775 7.12 0.13 -35.81
C GLY A 775 7.06 -0.51 -34.41
N GLY A 776 5.87 -0.78 -33.86
CA GLY A 776 5.71 -1.18 -32.46
C GLY A 776 6.06 -0.07 -31.47
N ASP A 777 5.96 1.19 -31.90
CA ASP A 777 6.33 2.36 -31.11
C ASP A 777 5.31 2.58 -29.97
N PRO A 778 5.73 2.56 -28.69
CA PRO A 778 4.83 2.81 -27.57
C PRO A 778 4.49 4.31 -27.34
N ILE A 779 5.06 5.23 -28.13
CA ILE A 779 4.83 6.67 -28.00
C ILE A 779 3.40 7.05 -28.42
N ASP A 780 2.77 7.93 -27.64
CA ASP A 780 1.45 8.46 -27.95
C ASP A 780 1.41 9.16 -29.31
N GLY A 781 0.40 8.82 -30.12
CA GLY A 781 0.23 9.35 -31.47
C GLY A 781 0.84 8.48 -32.59
N ALA A 782 1.51 7.37 -32.26
CA ALA A 782 2.01 6.43 -33.25
C ALA A 782 0.88 5.88 -34.13
N SER A 783 1.01 5.90 -35.45
CA SER A 783 -0.07 5.52 -36.37
C SER A 783 -0.46 4.04 -36.25
N LEU A 784 -1.75 3.74 -36.38
CA LEU A 784 -2.22 2.37 -36.63
C LEU A 784 -2.27 2.09 -38.14
N VAL A 785 -1.66 0.99 -38.54
CA VAL A 785 -1.53 0.56 -39.94
C VAL A 785 -1.89 -0.92 -40.09
N VAL A 786 -2.09 -1.38 -41.32
CA VAL A 786 -2.15 -2.81 -41.63
C VAL A 786 -0.85 -3.28 -42.26
N LEU A 787 -0.32 -4.40 -41.77
CA LEU A 787 0.93 -5.00 -42.26
C LEU A 787 0.70 -6.40 -42.86
N PRO A 788 1.43 -6.79 -43.93
CA PRO A 788 1.35 -8.14 -44.48
C PRO A 788 1.69 -9.20 -43.44
N ARG A 789 0.97 -10.33 -43.47
CA ARG A 789 1.14 -11.44 -42.50
C ARG A 789 2.56 -12.04 -42.46
N SER A 790 3.33 -11.87 -43.53
CA SER A 790 4.69 -12.39 -43.67
C SER A 790 5.77 -11.52 -43.02
N ASN A 791 5.44 -10.30 -42.58
CA ASN A 791 6.40 -9.45 -41.87
C ASN A 791 6.49 -9.86 -40.38
N LEU A 792 7.74 -9.94 -39.91
CA LEU A 792 8.15 -10.49 -38.62
C LEU A 792 7.44 -9.77 -37.45
N VAL A 793 6.80 -10.55 -36.58
CA VAL A 793 6.13 -10.11 -35.33
C VAL A 793 4.74 -9.47 -35.55
N CYS A 794 3.79 -10.18 -36.18
CA CYS A 794 2.37 -9.79 -36.16
C CYS A 794 1.93 -9.48 -34.71
N GLN A 795 1.75 -8.19 -34.42
CA GLN A 795 1.35 -7.70 -33.11
C GLN A 795 0.02 -8.33 -32.72
N THR A 796 -0.10 -8.65 -31.43
CA THR A 796 -1.34 -9.14 -30.84
C THR A 796 -2.06 -8.01 -30.14
N TRP A 797 -3.37 -8.10 -30.17
CA TRP A 797 -4.29 -7.20 -29.50
C TRP A 797 -5.04 -7.97 -28.43
N ASP A 798 -5.10 -7.40 -27.25
CA ASP A 798 -5.81 -7.90 -26.09
C ASP A 798 -7.11 -7.06 -25.98
N PRO A 799 -8.26 -7.59 -26.47
CA PRO A 799 -9.56 -6.98 -26.23
C PRO A 799 -9.95 -7.16 -24.77
N GLU A 800 -10.12 -6.05 -24.07
CA GLU A 800 -10.52 -6.02 -22.66
C GLU A 800 -11.90 -5.38 -22.56
N THR A 801 -12.88 -6.14 -22.04
CA THR A 801 -14.22 -5.60 -21.77
C THR A 801 -14.12 -4.55 -20.69
N THR A 802 -14.65 -3.35 -20.96
CA THR A 802 -14.73 -2.27 -19.97
C THR A 802 -15.76 -2.65 -18.90
N PRO A 803 -15.37 -2.81 -17.63
CA PRO A 803 -16.28 -3.28 -16.58
C PRO A 803 -17.54 -2.44 -16.46
N GLY A 804 -18.70 -3.10 -16.35
CA GLY A 804 -20.01 -2.44 -16.25
C GLY A 804 -20.61 -2.01 -17.59
N THR A 805 -19.96 -2.33 -18.71
CA THR A 805 -20.42 -2.03 -20.07
C THR A 805 -20.31 -3.26 -20.98
N ASN A 806 -20.76 -3.13 -22.23
CA ASN A 806 -20.50 -4.10 -23.30
C ASN A 806 -19.41 -3.63 -24.27
N LEU A 807 -18.66 -2.58 -23.89
CA LEU A 807 -17.63 -1.97 -24.71
C LEU A 807 -16.29 -2.66 -24.48
N TYR A 808 -15.43 -2.59 -25.49
CA TYR A 808 -14.09 -3.13 -25.47
C TYR A 808 -13.07 -2.01 -25.59
N THR A 809 -11.96 -2.13 -24.87
CA THR A 809 -10.71 -1.46 -25.25
C THR A 809 -9.84 -2.47 -25.99
N LEU A 810 -9.00 -1.99 -26.90
CA LEU A 810 -8.09 -2.82 -27.68
C LEU A 810 -6.66 -2.41 -27.37
N LYS A 811 -5.90 -3.27 -26.72
CA LYS A 811 -4.54 -2.97 -26.25
C LYS A 811 -3.50 -3.82 -26.95
N SER A 812 -2.41 -3.21 -27.42
CA SER A 812 -1.20 -3.88 -27.88
C SER A 812 0.01 -3.33 -27.09
N VAL A 813 1.00 -2.74 -27.76
CA VAL A 813 2.06 -1.93 -27.10
C VAL A 813 1.52 -0.62 -26.49
N SER A 814 0.35 -0.19 -26.97
CA SER A 814 -0.47 0.94 -26.54
C SER A 814 -1.95 0.62 -26.81
N PHE A 815 -2.89 1.43 -26.30
CA PHE A 815 -4.30 1.29 -26.67
C PHE A 815 -4.55 1.84 -28.07
N ALA A 816 -5.47 1.22 -28.82
CA ALA A 816 -5.99 1.81 -30.03
C ALA A 816 -6.97 2.92 -29.71
N SER A 817 -6.71 4.11 -30.22
CA SER A 817 -7.54 5.31 -30.06
C SER A 817 -7.73 6.01 -31.41
N SER A 818 -8.85 6.70 -31.58
CA SER A 818 -8.94 7.76 -32.59
C SER A 818 -8.09 8.95 -32.19
N ASP A 819 -7.45 9.57 -33.16
CA ASP A 819 -6.93 10.93 -33.01
C ASP A 819 -8.10 11.92 -32.96
N TRP A 820 -7.88 13.15 -32.46
CA TRP A 820 -8.91 14.17 -32.30
C TRP A 820 -8.89 15.19 -33.45
N PRO A 821 -10.04 15.65 -33.98
CA PRO A 821 -11.41 15.35 -33.56
C PRO A 821 -11.94 14.01 -34.11
N VAL A 822 -12.97 13.46 -33.47
CA VAL A 822 -13.66 12.25 -33.92
C VAL A 822 -14.53 12.58 -35.14
N GLU A 823 -14.03 12.27 -36.34
CA GLU A 823 -14.73 12.49 -37.60
C GLU A 823 -14.45 11.41 -38.65
N ASN A 824 -15.24 11.43 -39.75
CA ASN A 824 -15.06 10.49 -40.85
C ASN A 824 -13.75 10.78 -41.62
N GLY A 825 -12.89 9.78 -41.71
CA GLY A 825 -11.55 9.86 -42.29
C GLY A 825 -10.44 10.04 -41.26
N GLN A 826 -10.78 10.20 -39.97
CA GLN A 826 -9.80 10.44 -38.91
C GLN A 826 -8.88 9.24 -38.70
N LYS A 827 -7.59 9.48 -38.45
CA LYS A 827 -6.62 8.40 -38.22
C LYS A 827 -6.80 7.75 -36.85
N LEU A 828 -6.50 6.46 -36.79
CA LEU A 828 -6.29 5.76 -35.52
C LEU A 828 -4.81 5.77 -35.13
N ILE A 829 -4.57 5.89 -33.84
CA ILE A 829 -3.26 6.02 -33.21
C ILE A 829 -3.15 5.11 -31.98
N GLY A 830 -1.90 4.78 -31.64
CA GLY A 830 -1.53 4.20 -30.37
C GLY A 830 -1.49 5.30 -29.31
N ALA A 831 -2.17 5.09 -28.19
CA ALA A 831 -2.19 6.04 -27.08
C ALA A 831 -2.15 5.34 -25.72
N ARG A 832 -1.53 6.01 -24.75
CA ARG A 832 -1.57 5.73 -23.30
C ARG A 832 -2.26 6.87 -22.55
N SER A 833 -2.32 8.06 -23.15
CA SER A 833 -3.14 9.17 -22.69
C SER A 833 -4.52 9.12 -23.36
N LEU A 834 -5.50 8.54 -22.66
CA LEU A 834 -6.84 8.31 -23.20
C LEU A 834 -7.78 9.49 -22.91
N ALA A 835 -8.73 9.72 -23.81
CA ALA A 835 -9.77 10.71 -23.58
C ALA A 835 -10.68 10.29 -22.42
N ALA A 836 -11.16 11.26 -21.64
CA ALA A 836 -12.12 11.00 -20.56
C ALA A 836 -13.36 10.25 -21.09
N LEU A 837 -13.92 9.36 -20.27
CA LEU A 837 -15.03 8.47 -20.64
C LEU A 837 -14.72 7.56 -21.84
N GLY A 838 -13.46 7.41 -22.27
CA GLY A 838 -13.11 6.52 -23.36
C GLY A 838 -13.66 6.92 -24.72
N VAL A 839 -14.04 8.19 -24.93
CA VAL A 839 -14.73 8.67 -26.14
C VAL A 839 -13.97 8.44 -27.45
N THR A 840 -12.66 8.18 -27.39
CA THR A 840 -11.83 7.88 -28.57
C THR A 840 -11.32 6.44 -28.63
N ASN A 841 -11.51 5.63 -27.59
CA ASN A 841 -10.84 4.32 -27.45
C ASN A 841 -11.73 3.20 -26.88
N SER A 842 -13.01 3.46 -26.68
CA SER A 842 -14.01 2.45 -26.33
C SER A 842 -14.81 2.02 -27.56
N TRP A 843 -14.86 0.72 -27.80
CA TRP A 843 -15.31 0.13 -29.04
C TRP A 843 -16.46 -0.86 -28.84
N ASN A 844 -17.51 -0.75 -29.65
CA ASN A 844 -18.44 -1.84 -29.88
C ASN A 844 -17.89 -2.79 -30.95
N ILE A 845 -18.08 -4.09 -30.74
CA ILE A 845 -17.64 -5.11 -31.69
C ILE A 845 -18.87 -5.84 -32.23
N ASP A 846 -19.33 -5.38 -33.39
CA ASP A 846 -20.58 -5.78 -34.01
C ASP A 846 -20.35 -6.94 -35.00
N LEU A 847 -21.10 -8.03 -34.89
CA LEU A 847 -20.99 -9.17 -35.81
C LEU A 847 -21.69 -8.87 -37.14
N VAL A 848 -20.94 -8.84 -38.24
CA VAL A 848 -21.48 -8.61 -39.59
C VAL A 848 -21.95 -9.92 -40.23
N ASN A 849 -21.13 -10.98 -40.12
CA ASN A 849 -21.46 -12.35 -40.53
C ASN A 849 -20.59 -13.35 -39.74
N HIS A 850 -20.76 -14.66 -39.97
CA HIS A 850 -20.26 -15.75 -39.10
C HIS A 850 -18.84 -15.62 -38.51
N GLN A 851 -17.90 -14.91 -39.17
CA GLN A 851 -16.53 -14.72 -38.69
C GLN A 851 -16.00 -13.27 -38.83
N LYS A 852 -16.84 -12.32 -39.29
CA LYS A 852 -16.41 -10.95 -39.56
C LYS A 852 -17.13 -9.96 -38.66
N PHE A 853 -16.37 -8.99 -38.17
CA PHE A 853 -16.79 -8.00 -37.19
C PHE A 853 -16.55 -6.58 -37.71
N GLN A 854 -17.34 -5.64 -37.21
CA GLN A 854 -17.08 -4.21 -37.29
C GLN A 854 -16.65 -3.72 -35.91
N ILE A 855 -15.61 -2.87 -35.88
CA ILE A 855 -15.12 -2.23 -34.65
C ILE A 855 -15.60 -0.79 -34.69
N ARG A 856 -16.67 -0.48 -33.96
CA ARG A 856 -17.39 0.81 -33.97
C ARG A 856 -17.03 1.63 -32.76
N LEU A 857 -16.74 2.92 -32.93
CA LEU A 857 -16.45 3.82 -31.82
C LEU A 857 -17.74 4.15 -31.04
N VAL A 858 -17.65 4.15 -29.71
CA VAL A 858 -18.75 4.47 -28.78
C VAL A 858 -19.49 5.76 -29.16
N ASP A 859 -20.81 5.72 -29.10
CA ASP A 859 -21.74 6.81 -29.38
C ASP A 859 -21.63 7.41 -30.80
N THR A 860 -21.05 6.66 -31.74
CA THR A 860 -20.94 7.07 -33.13
C THR A 860 -21.31 5.94 -34.11
N ASN A 861 -21.49 6.32 -35.38
CA ASN A 861 -21.60 5.40 -36.51
C ASN A 861 -20.26 5.27 -37.27
N LEU A 862 -19.14 5.53 -36.61
CA LEU A 862 -17.80 5.44 -37.20
C LEU A 862 -17.15 4.11 -36.84
N VAL A 863 -16.63 3.41 -37.84
CA VAL A 863 -15.97 2.10 -37.70
C VAL A 863 -14.54 2.13 -38.22
N TRP A 864 -13.70 1.22 -37.73
CA TRP A 864 -12.36 1.00 -38.26
C TRP A 864 -12.42 0.62 -39.74
N SER A 865 -11.64 1.31 -40.56
CA SER A 865 -11.51 1.07 -41.99
C SER A 865 -10.07 1.24 -42.43
N VAL A 866 -9.67 0.53 -43.50
CA VAL A 866 -8.34 0.68 -44.10
C VAL A 866 -8.44 1.63 -45.30
N ASN A 867 -7.65 2.70 -45.29
CA ASN A 867 -7.59 3.65 -46.39
C ASN A 867 -6.64 3.17 -47.52
N LYS A 868 -6.39 4.02 -48.53
CA LYS A 868 -5.53 3.66 -49.67
C LYS A 868 -4.02 3.61 -49.35
N ASN A 869 -3.62 4.14 -48.20
CA ASN A 869 -2.24 4.20 -47.73
C ASN A 869 -1.96 3.11 -46.68
N ASP A 870 -2.83 2.10 -46.57
CA ASP A 870 -2.76 1.05 -45.55
C ASP A 870 -2.81 1.55 -44.09
N GLU A 871 -3.28 2.78 -43.88
CA GLU A 871 -3.56 3.34 -42.55
C GLU A 871 -4.95 2.93 -42.08
N ILE A 872 -5.10 2.72 -40.78
CA ILE A 872 -6.41 2.47 -40.15
C ILE A 872 -7.03 3.82 -39.78
N VAL A 873 -8.24 4.07 -40.26
CA VAL A 873 -9.00 5.31 -40.08
C VAL A 873 -10.43 5.01 -39.60
N LEU A 874 -11.10 6.00 -39.03
CA LEU A 874 -12.54 6.00 -38.81
C LEU A 874 -13.28 6.25 -40.13
N ALA A 875 -14.34 5.48 -40.41
CA ALA A 875 -15.21 5.71 -41.55
C ALA A 875 -16.68 5.47 -41.19
N GLN A 876 -17.61 6.19 -41.83
CA GLN A 876 -19.03 5.90 -41.70
C GLN A 876 -19.35 4.47 -42.16
N ILE A 877 -20.20 3.76 -41.41
CA ILE A 877 -20.66 2.41 -41.77
C ILE A 877 -21.18 2.39 -43.21
N GLY A 878 -20.63 1.49 -44.03
CA GLY A 878 -21.01 1.31 -45.43
C GLY A 878 -20.38 2.29 -46.42
N ALA A 879 -19.64 3.31 -45.97
CA ALA A 879 -19.03 4.31 -46.85
C ALA A 879 -17.78 3.82 -47.60
N SER A 880 -17.10 2.77 -47.10
CA SER A 880 -15.86 2.26 -47.69
C SER A 880 -15.80 0.74 -47.66
N GLN A 881 -15.11 0.16 -48.65
CA GLN A 881 -14.74 -1.25 -48.62
C GLN A 881 -13.51 -1.43 -47.72
N GLY A 882 -13.57 -2.33 -46.74
CA GLY A 882 -12.45 -2.59 -45.80
C GLY A 882 -12.78 -2.33 -44.32
N GLN A 883 -14.06 -2.37 -43.96
CA GLN A 883 -14.56 -2.16 -42.58
C GLN A 883 -14.74 -3.48 -41.79
N GLU A 884 -14.49 -4.62 -42.43
CA GLU A 884 -14.69 -5.94 -41.86
C GLU A 884 -13.37 -6.51 -41.33
N TRP A 885 -13.40 -6.96 -40.07
CA TRP A 885 -12.24 -7.48 -39.34
C TRP A 885 -12.49 -8.90 -38.85
N ILE A 886 -11.45 -9.73 -38.86
CA ILE A 886 -11.46 -11.10 -38.34
C ILE A 886 -10.57 -11.12 -37.10
N PHE A 887 -11.12 -11.63 -36.00
CA PHE A 887 -10.41 -11.82 -34.74
C PHE A 887 -9.83 -13.24 -34.72
N GLU A 888 -8.56 -13.39 -35.08
CA GLU A 888 -7.85 -14.68 -35.06
C GLU A 888 -7.21 -14.90 -33.70
N ASN A 889 -7.73 -15.84 -32.91
CA ASN A 889 -7.21 -16.16 -31.57
C ASN A 889 -5.83 -16.82 -31.65
N VAL A 890 -4.85 -16.29 -30.93
CA VAL A 890 -3.44 -16.74 -30.95
C VAL A 890 -3.17 -17.86 -29.94
N ASN A 891 -4.09 -18.08 -28.98
CA ASN A 891 -3.96 -19.10 -27.94
C ASN A 891 -4.41 -20.51 -28.39
N VAL A 892 -4.96 -20.64 -29.60
CA VAL A 892 -5.30 -21.94 -30.19
C VAL A 892 -4.02 -22.55 -30.79
N LYS A 893 -3.33 -23.39 -30.02
CA LYS A 893 -2.42 -24.38 -30.61
C LYS A 893 -3.27 -25.32 -31.47
N ASN A 894 -3.08 -25.26 -32.79
CA ASN A 894 -3.38 -26.41 -33.65
C ASN A 894 -2.39 -27.53 -33.37
#